data_AF-A0A1L0BHJ2-F1
#
_entry.id   AF-A0A1L0BHJ2-F1
#
_cell.length_a   1.000
_cell.length_b   1.000
_cell.length_c   1.000
_cell.angle_alpha   90.00
_cell.angle_beta   90.00
_cell.angle_gamma   90.00
#
_symmetry.space_group_name_H-M   'P 1'
#
loop_
_entity.id
_entity.type
_entity.pdbx_description
1 polymer ?
#
loop_
_entity_poly.entity_id
_entity_poly.type
_entity_poly.pdbx_seq_one_letter_code
_entity_poly.pdbx_strand_id
1 'polypeptide(L)'
;MSKVEPIRSAATIISSENVNVTSILSQAHKKVLVDHDVTNDEAVILALGYKAEFKREFSLLTTFGVSFSVLGLLPSIASTLWYSIAYAGNAGITWAYLVGMIGVLGVACSMAEISSAFPTSGGLYYATAMLSPPKYKAILSWWVGWSNYFTQVTGAPSVAYGCASMILALKIMVDENYVYHTWHCYLLTTGLTFASAIVASAPTKWLAWINSTSTALNLIFLFVSFVVFMGGNNRTEQGLPKFNDNNTAWAITNFTEWNDGVAILMTFMAVIWTMSGFDSPFHLAEECSNAQVATPRAIVLTAVVGGVLGFVFQLGMAYTIVDINEAVNDELGQPYVAYLNQILTRDRVIALTSLAIVLAFSMSFACMIAASRVLFSYSRDGCFPMSKYWSKVNDVTKTPVNAVWANWILGELLLLLMFGGVAIDAIFSVGAIGSFVSFTVPTLLRITYARNTFKPGPWNLGRFSYISGILAVSFVLLMIPILCFPQYKGKDNTPDMMNWTVLVYWGSMFLTVAWYYIYAHKIYLGPKSNIDAYNLVDESEDVAVIDGVISAHDVLLVHNATPGTILQFHDELSNKLPTLKGKWNFSFKIFRNNTYSIPPELASTQTTSTENKYLYTWVPSYLNDSCVTLIDKKTSAVFSHVVQEEVTNPFEFAIPNDHLHNGATSGLNDSFDYLVNQRLQSLWTQRQVIKGDGGQIYELENGNLIIRTANVTLHGNFRGLLIQLEIDHSKLDSVDVEQIFKDVTSRYDIPAGNLCHRVMDGNAFDEFGDLALQYAEILNF
;
A
#
# COMPACT_ATOMS: atom_id res chain seq x y z
N MET A 1 -20.20 6.98 -2.58
CA MET A 1 -19.43 6.19 -1.60
C MET A 1 -20.12 4.85 -1.45
N SER A 2 -19.82 3.88 -2.33
CA SER A 2 -20.21 2.49 -2.13
C SER A 2 -19.13 1.84 -1.27
N LYS A 3 -19.49 1.40 -0.06
CA LYS A 3 -18.63 0.54 0.76
C LYS A 3 -18.55 -0.81 0.05
N VAL A 4 -17.36 -1.20 -0.38
CA VAL A 4 -17.08 -2.54 -0.90
C VAL A 4 -16.75 -3.42 0.31
N GLU A 5 -17.49 -4.50 0.48
CA GLU A 5 -17.34 -5.48 1.57
C GLU A 5 -16.07 -6.32 1.40
N PRO A 6 -15.44 -6.79 2.51
CA PRO A 6 -14.31 -7.71 2.45
C PRO A 6 -14.73 -9.06 1.87
N ILE A 7 -13.95 -9.58 0.92
CA ILE A 7 -14.14 -10.92 0.32
C ILE A 7 -13.57 -11.94 1.32
N ARG A 8 -14.41 -12.83 1.87
CA ARG A 8 -14.03 -13.89 2.85
C ARG A 8 -14.10 -15.28 2.22
N SER A 9 -13.30 -16.24 2.70
CA SER A 9 -12.84 -17.41 1.92
C SER A 9 -13.20 -18.80 2.47
N ALA A 10 -13.25 -19.80 1.56
CA ALA A 10 -12.51 -21.07 1.71
C ALA A 10 -11.35 -21.23 0.67
N ALA A 11 -11.24 -20.33 -0.30
CA ALA A 11 -10.01 -19.91 -0.96
C ALA A 11 -10.31 -18.54 -1.59
N THR A 12 -9.66 -17.45 -1.14
CA THR A 12 -9.98 -16.11 -1.63
C THR A 12 -9.46 -16.01 -3.05
N ILE A 13 -10.36 -16.04 -4.03
CA ILE A 13 -10.00 -15.78 -5.43
C ILE A 13 -9.91 -14.28 -5.65
N ILE A 14 -8.68 -13.79 -5.78
CA ILE A 14 -8.40 -12.41 -6.07
C ILE A 14 -8.17 -12.27 -7.57
N SER A 15 -9.08 -11.56 -8.22
CA SER A 15 -8.95 -11.19 -9.62
C SER A 15 -8.67 -9.69 -9.75
N SER A 16 -7.97 -9.33 -10.82
CA SER A 16 -7.78 -7.92 -11.21
C SER A 16 -9.09 -7.18 -11.46
N GLU A 17 -10.16 -7.90 -11.84
CA GLU A 17 -11.48 -7.33 -12.07
C GLU A 17 -12.18 -6.96 -10.77
N ASN A 18 -12.14 -7.83 -9.76
CA ASN A 18 -12.74 -7.62 -8.44
C ASN A 18 -12.18 -6.37 -7.75
N VAL A 19 -10.88 -6.12 -7.95
CA VAL A 19 -10.17 -4.99 -7.34
C VAL A 19 -10.05 -3.79 -8.28
N ASN A 20 -10.55 -3.91 -9.52
CA ASN A 20 -10.52 -2.88 -10.57
C ASN A 20 -9.10 -2.34 -10.88
N VAL A 21 -8.13 -3.24 -11.00
CA VAL A 21 -6.72 -2.92 -11.30
C VAL A 21 -6.30 -3.57 -12.62
N THR A 22 -5.34 -2.98 -13.34
CA THR A 22 -4.67 -3.64 -14.49
C THR A 22 -3.36 -4.27 -14.00
N SER A 23 -3.08 -5.54 -14.33
CA SER A 23 -1.92 -6.23 -13.78
C SER A 23 -1.25 -7.21 -14.73
N ILE A 24 -0.08 -7.72 -14.33
CA ILE A 24 0.59 -8.83 -15.03
C ILE A 24 -0.29 -10.08 -15.08
N LEU A 25 -1.12 -10.29 -14.06
CA LEU A 25 -2.05 -11.42 -13.99
C LEU A 25 -3.24 -11.23 -14.93
N SER A 26 -3.78 -10.01 -15.02
CA SER A 26 -4.86 -9.70 -15.97
C SER A 26 -4.41 -9.85 -17.43
N GLN A 27 -3.16 -9.50 -17.73
CA GLN A 27 -2.57 -9.73 -19.06
C GLN A 27 -2.29 -11.22 -19.34
N ALA A 28 -2.14 -12.02 -18.29
CA ALA A 28 -1.88 -13.46 -18.38
C ALA A 28 -3.15 -14.31 -18.20
N HIS A 29 -4.32 -13.69 -18.00
CA HIS A 29 -5.57 -14.36 -17.68
C HIS A 29 -5.47 -15.29 -16.46
N LYS A 30 -4.86 -14.79 -15.37
CA LYS A 30 -4.66 -15.55 -14.12
C LYS A 30 -5.31 -14.87 -12.91
N LYS A 31 -5.77 -15.68 -11.96
CA LYS A 31 -6.29 -15.27 -10.65
C LYS A 31 -5.39 -15.80 -9.53
N VAL A 32 -5.46 -15.19 -8.35
CA VAL A 32 -4.69 -15.61 -7.17
C VAL A 32 -5.64 -16.31 -6.19
N LEU A 33 -5.26 -17.50 -5.73
CA LEU A 33 -5.87 -18.19 -4.60
C LEU A 33 -5.08 -17.89 -3.33
N VAL A 34 -5.82 -17.62 -2.25
CA VAL A 34 -5.24 -17.34 -0.94
C VAL A 34 -6.02 -18.11 0.12
N ASP A 35 -5.33 -18.69 1.08
CA ASP A 35 -5.87 -19.56 2.14
C ASP A 35 -6.26 -18.81 3.43
N HIS A 36 -6.27 -17.48 3.40
CA HIS A 36 -6.60 -16.62 4.53
C HIS A 36 -7.39 -15.39 4.08
N ASP A 37 -8.00 -14.70 5.05
CA ASP A 37 -8.70 -13.45 4.81
C ASP A 37 -7.71 -12.34 4.41
N VAL A 38 -8.06 -11.63 3.34
CA VAL A 38 -7.16 -10.66 2.72
C VAL A 38 -7.69 -9.26 2.92
N THR A 39 -6.85 -8.38 3.48
CA THR A 39 -7.19 -6.94 3.58
C THR A 39 -7.28 -6.30 2.18
N ASN A 40 -8.08 -5.24 2.00
CA ASN A 40 -8.19 -4.57 0.68
C ASN A 40 -6.83 -4.20 0.07
N ASP A 41 -5.93 -3.65 0.87
CA ASP A 41 -4.58 -3.31 0.41
C ASP A 41 -3.80 -4.56 -0.01
N GLU A 42 -3.96 -5.69 0.69
CA GLU A 42 -3.29 -6.95 0.33
C GLU A 42 -3.90 -7.55 -0.93
N ALA A 43 -5.22 -7.45 -1.10
CA ALA A 43 -5.90 -7.87 -2.31
C ALA A 43 -5.44 -7.08 -3.53
N VAL A 44 -5.21 -5.78 -3.40
CA VAL A 44 -4.64 -4.95 -4.48
C VAL A 44 -3.24 -5.43 -4.88
N ILE A 45 -2.35 -5.68 -3.92
CA ILE A 45 -0.96 -6.09 -4.23
C ILE A 45 -0.93 -7.50 -4.82
N LEU A 46 -1.76 -8.41 -4.30
CA LEU A 46 -1.91 -9.77 -4.85
C LEU A 46 -2.51 -9.73 -6.27
N ALA A 47 -3.53 -8.90 -6.51
CA ALA A 47 -4.09 -8.68 -7.84
C ALA A 47 -3.06 -8.10 -8.84
N LEU A 48 -2.10 -7.31 -8.35
CA LEU A 48 -0.94 -6.83 -9.10
C LEU A 48 0.12 -7.91 -9.35
N GLY A 49 -0.07 -9.11 -8.80
CA GLY A 49 0.82 -10.24 -8.96
C GLY A 49 1.97 -10.26 -7.95
N TYR A 50 1.88 -9.52 -6.84
CA TYR A 50 2.92 -9.51 -5.82
C TYR A 50 2.43 -9.97 -4.45
N LYS A 51 3.29 -10.68 -3.71
CA LYS A 51 3.20 -10.87 -2.28
C LYS A 51 4.07 -9.81 -1.59
N ALA A 52 3.49 -9.08 -0.63
CA ALA A 52 4.21 -8.06 0.12
C ALA A 52 5.29 -8.70 1.01
N GLU A 53 6.54 -8.24 0.88
CA GLU A 53 7.66 -8.72 1.71
C GLU A 53 8.01 -7.78 2.86
N PHE A 54 7.47 -6.55 2.82
CA PHE A 54 7.67 -5.55 3.85
C PHE A 54 6.42 -5.35 4.71
N LYS A 55 6.63 -4.87 5.95
CA LYS A 55 5.53 -4.54 6.85
C LYS A 55 4.92 -3.18 6.49
N ARG A 56 3.58 -3.11 6.53
CA ARG A 56 2.83 -1.87 6.32
C ARG A 56 2.83 -1.00 7.58
N GLU A 57 3.92 -0.31 7.83
CA GLU A 57 4.07 0.57 8.99
C GLU A 57 3.92 2.06 8.66
N PHE A 58 3.88 2.43 7.38
CA PHE A 58 3.73 3.83 6.97
C PHE A 58 2.26 4.24 6.78
N SER A 59 1.88 5.31 7.46
CA SER A 59 0.70 6.14 7.20
C SER A 59 1.00 7.19 6.11
N LEU A 60 -0.03 7.89 5.62
CA LEU A 60 0.14 9.03 4.70
C LEU A 60 1.17 10.06 5.19
N LEU A 61 1.10 10.46 6.47
CA LEU A 61 2.00 11.48 7.03
C LEU A 61 3.43 11.00 7.13
N THR A 62 3.65 9.74 7.51
CA THR A 62 5.00 9.15 7.55
C THR A 62 5.56 8.95 6.14
N THR A 63 4.74 8.55 5.17
CA THR A 63 5.14 8.42 3.76
C THR A 63 5.51 9.78 3.16
N PHE A 64 4.69 10.81 3.43
CA PHE A 64 5.04 12.20 3.11
C PHE A 64 6.35 12.62 3.78
N GLY A 65 6.55 12.30 5.06
CA GLY A 65 7.76 12.67 5.78
C GLY A 65 9.02 12.04 5.19
N VAL A 66 8.99 10.74 4.88
CA VAL A 66 10.11 10.07 4.20
C VAL A 66 10.42 10.76 2.87
N SER A 67 9.40 11.02 2.06
CA SER A 67 9.51 11.72 0.78
C SER A 67 10.08 13.14 0.91
N PHE A 68 9.61 13.90 1.91
CA PHE A 68 10.10 15.25 2.18
C PHE A 68 11.53 15.25 2.74
N SER A 69 11.93 14.20 3.45
CA SER A 69 13.32 13.99 3.90
C SER A 69 14.26 13.67 2.74
N VAL A 70 13.80 12.89 1.75
CA VAL A 70 14.56 12.66 0.50
C VAL A 70 14.65 13.94 -0.32
N LEU A 71 13.59 14.76 -0.33
CA LEU A 71 13.61 16.07 -1.00
C LEU A 71 14.64 17.01 -0.39
N GLY A 72 14.77 17.03 0.94
CA GLY A 72 15.83 17.75 1.66
C GLY A 72 15.96 19.20 1.19
N LEU A 73 14.92 20.02 1.39
CA LEU A 73 14.79 21.28 0.66
C LEU A 73 15.98 22.24 0.86
N LEU A 74 16.39 22.47 2.11
CA LEU A 74 17.54 23.33 2.42
C LEU A 74 18.85 22.78 1.85
N PRO A 75 19.25 21.51 2.09
CA PRO A 75 20.51 21.00 1.54
C PRO A 75 20.50 20.89 0.02
N SER A 76 19.35 20.63 -0.61
CA SER A 76 19.22 20.64 -2.08
C SER A 76 19.47 22.03 -2.63
N ILE A 77 18.81 23.08 -2.10
CA ILE A 77 19.07 24.47 -2.49
C ILE A 77 20.55 24.82 -2.30
N ALA A 78 21.12 24.47 -1.15
CA ALA A 78 22.52 24.77 -0.85
C ALA A 78 23.49 24.09 -1.83
N SER A 79 23.24 22.83 -2.17
CA SER A 79 24.13 22.03 -3.03
C SER A 79 24.00 22.40 -4.51
N THR A 80 22.82 22.83 -4.96
CA THR A 80 22.58 23.14 -6.37
C THR A 80 22.53 24.62 -6.69
N LEU A 81 22.81 25.51 -5.72
CA LEU A 81 22.73 26.96 -5.91
C LEU A 81 23.54 27.43 -7.12
N TRP A 82 24.71 26.83 -7.34
CA TRP A 82 25.57 27.12 -8.49
C TRP A 82 24.78 27.06 -9.81
N TYR A 83 24.05 25.98 -10.07
CA TYR A 83 23.29 25.81 -11.32
C TYR A 83 22.20 26.88 -11.51
N SER A 84 21.70 27.49 -10.43
CA SER A 84 20.74 28.58 -10.54
C SER A 84 21.43 29.90 -10.89
N ILE A 85 22.36 30.34 -10.04
CA ILE A 85 22.91 31.70 -10.13
C ILE A 85 24.04 31.82 -11.15
N ALA A 86 24.79 30.74 -11.42
CA ALA A 86 25.89 30.74 -12.37
C ALA A 86 25.44 30.63 -13.84
N TYR A 87 24.15 30.42 -14.12
CA TYR A 87 23.63 30.47 -15.50
C TYR A 87 22.82 31.74 -15.75
N ALA A 88 21.80 32.05 -14.94
CA ALA A 88 20.90 33.18 -15.19
C ALA A 88 20.85 34.22 -14.04
N GLY A 89 21.77 34.13 -13.07
CA GLY A 89 21.81 35.04 -11.93
C GLY A 89 20.54 34.99 -11.09
N ASN A 90 20.03 36.16 -10.70
CA ASN A 90 18.84 36.26 -9.85
C ASN A 90 17.59 35.69 -10.51
N ALA A 91 17.48 35.76 -11.85
CA ALA A 91 16.40 35.12 -12.57
C ALA A 91 16.38 33.58 -12.42
N GLY A 92 17.53 32.95 -12.17
CA GLY A 92 17.62 31.51 -11.91
C GLY A 92 16.92 31.09 -10.62
N ILE A 93 17.06 31.89 -9.56
CA ILE A 93 16.46 31.64 -8.24
C ILE A 93 15.07 32.28 -8.06
N THR A 94 14.58 33.01 -9.07
CA THR A 94 13.24 33.64 -9.09
C THR A 94 12.37 33.10 -10.22
N TRP A 95 12.44 33.71 -11.41
CA TRP A 95 11.63 33.33 -12.58
C TRP A 95 11.77 31.86 -12.94
N ALA A 96 13.01 31.37 -12.99
CA ALA A 96 13.27 30.03 -13.43
C ALA A 96 12.77 28.98 -12.43
N TYR A 97 12.95 29.24 -11.13
CA TYR A 97 12.36 28.40 -10.10
C TYR A 97 10.84 28.34 -10.20
N LEU A 98 10.18 29.50 -10.36
CA LEU A 98 8.72 29.59 -10.47
C LEU A 98 8.18 28.78 -11.67
N VAL A 99 8.80 28.95 -12.85
CA VAL A 99 8.37 28.27 -14.07
C VAL A 99 8.72 26.78 -14.03
N GLY A 100 9.93 26.44 -13.59
CA GLY A 100 10.38 25.06 -13.44
C GLY A 100 9.50 24.27 -12.46
N MET A 101 9.08 24.90 -11.36
CA MET A 101 8.17 24.30 -10.38
C MET A 101 6.85 23.86 -11.01
N ILE A 102 6.27 24.66 -11.90
CA ILE A 102 5.02 24.31 -12.60
C ILE A 102 5.21 23.07 -13.47
N GLY A 103 6.34 22.98 -14.18
CA GLY A 103 6.69 21.81 -14.99
C GLY A 103 6.82 20.53 -14.15
N VAL A 104 7.57 20.61 -13.04
CA VAL A 104 7.76 19.49 -12.11
C VAL A 104 6.45 19.07 -11.45
N LEU A 105 5.57 20.02 -11.10
CA LEU A 105 4.24 19.71 -10.57
C LEU A 105 3.38 18.92 -11.57
N GLY A 106 3.47 19.22 -12.86
CA GLY A 106 2.82 18.42 -13.90
C GLY A 106 3.32 16.97 -13.93
N VAL A 107 4.63 16.77 -13.76
CA VAL A 107 5.24 15.43 -13.67
C VAL A 107 4.75 14.70 -12.41
N ALA A 108 4.80 15.36 -11.25
CA ALA A 108 4.38 14.77 -9.98
C ALA A 108 2.88 14.37 -9.98
N CYS A 109 2.01 15.24 -10.48
CA CYS A 109 0.58 14.97 -10.59
C CYS A 109 0.27 13.78 -11.52
N SER A 110 0.96 13.70 -12.66
CA SER A 110 0.79 12.59 -13.62
C SER A 110 1.27 11.26 -13.03
N MET A 111 2.41 11.29 -12.33
CA MET A 111 2.94 10.11 -11.64
C MET A 111 2.06 9.67 -10.47
N ALA A 112 1.47 10.61 -9.72
CA ALA A 112 0.55 10.30 -8.64
C ALA A 112 -0.64 9.46 -9.15
N GLU A 113 -1.25 9.84 -10.28
CA GLU A 113 -2.37 9.08 -10.84
C GLU A 113 -1.96 7.66 -11.27
N ILE A 114 -0.74 7.50 -11.79
CA ILE A 114 -0.18 6.19 -12.13
C ILE A 114 0.09 5.36 -10.87
N SER A 115 0.63 5.97 -9.81
CA SER A 115 0.90 5.29 -8.53
C SER A 115 -0.36 4.81 -7.82
N SER A 116 -1.46 5.55 -7.97
CA SER A 116 -2.80 5.18 -7.47
C SER A 116 -3.32 3.91 -8.17
N ALA A 117 -3.06 3.78 -9.47
CA ALA A 117 -3.47 2.61 -10.25
C ALA A 117 -2.55 1.38 -10.04
N PHE A 118 -1.25 1.60 -9.80
CA PHE A 118 -0.25 0.54 -9.72
C PHE A 118 0.64 0.63 -8.45
N PRO A 119 0.08 0.61 -7.22
CA PRO A 119 0.82 0.83 -5.97
C PRO A 119 1.77 -0.34 -5.61
N THR A 120 2.85 -0.51 -6.36
CA THR A 120 3.87 -1.54 -6.13
C THR A 120 5.22 -0.88 -5.88
N SER A 121 6.12 -1.54 -5.13
CA SER A 121 7.50 -1.07 -4.97
C SER A 121 8.33 -1.19 -6.25
N GLY A 122 7.79 -1.83 -7.29
CA GLY A 122 8.33 -1.74 -8.64
C GLY A 122 8.06 -0.39 -9.30
N GLY A 123 7.09 0.39 -8.82
CA GLY A 123 6.88 1.76 -9.26
C GLY A 123 6.73 1.91 -10.77
N LEU A 124 7.57 2.77 -11.34
CA LEU A 124 7.47 3.23 -12.72
C LEU A 124 7.81 2.17 -13.78
N TYR A 125 8.72 1.23 -13.50
CA TYR A 125 9.03 0.19 -14.50
C TYR A 125 7.88 -0.80 -14.62
N TYR A 126 7.25 -1.16 -13.50
CA TYR A 126 6.04 -1.99 -13.48
C TYR A 126 4.89 -1.27 -14.19
N ALA A 127 4.63 -0.01 -13.85
CA ALA A 127 3.61 0.81 -14.52
C ALA A 127 3.86 0.91 -16.03
N THR A 128 5.12 1.07 -16.44
CA THR A 128 5.50 1.10 -17.86
C THR A 128 5.16 -0.22 -18.55
N ALA A 129 5.45 -1.38 -17.93
CA ALA A 129 5.08 -2.67 -18.51
C ALA A 129 3.56 -2.82 -18.69
N MET A 130 2.77 -2.32 -17.74
CA MET A 130 1.30 -2.38 -17.79
C MET A 130 0.69 -1.46 -18.84
N LEU A 131 1.31 -0.31 -19.07
CA LEU A 131 0.86 0.69 -20.03
C LEU A 131 1.42 0.48 -21.45
N SER A 132 2.38 -0.43 -21.61
CA SER A 132 3.06 -0.68 -22.88
C SER A 132 2.28 -1.63 -23.79
N PRO A 133 2.47 -1.54 -25.12
CA PRO A 133 2.05 -2.59 -26.03
C PRO A 133 2.70 -3.94 -25.66
N PRO A 134 1.99 -5.08 -25.77
CA PRO A 134 2.49 -6.38 -25.32
C PRO A 134 3.87 -6.76 -25.90
N LYS A 135 4.11 -6.41 -27.18
CA LYS A 135 5.39 -6.67 -27.87
C LYS A 135 6.58 -5.91 -27.28
N TYR A 136 6.36 -4.73 -26.73
CA TYR A 136 7.43 -3.82 -26.28
C TYR A 136 7.50 -3.69 -24.76
N LYS A 137 6.61 -4.36 -24.00
CA LYS A 137 6.55 -4.23 -22.53
C LYS A 137 7.87 -4.51 -21.82
N ALA A 138 8.61 -5.53 -22.27
CA ALA A 138 9.88 -5.92 -21.65
C ALA A 138 10.97 -4.88 -21.91
N ILE A 139 11.17 -4.44 -23.15
CA ILE A 139 12.20 -3.44 -23.47
C ILE A 139 11.87 -2.04 -22.90
N LEU A 140 10.62 -1.61 -22.93
CA LEU A 140 10.23 -0.30 -22.38
C LEU A 140 10.35 -0.26 -20.85
N SER A 141 9.92 -1.32 -20.16
CA SER A 141 10.13 -1.44 -18.71
C SER A 141 11.61 -1.59 -18.35
N TRP A 142 12.42 -2.25 -19.18
CA TRP A 142 13.88 -2.30 -19.00
C TRP A 142 14.50 -0.91 -19.09
N TRP A 143 14.16 -0.15 -20.13
CA TRP A 143 14.67 1.22 -20.32
C TRP A 143 14.28 2.14 -19.15
N VAL A 144 13.01 2.12 -18.75
CA VAL A 144 12.52 2.92 -17.61
C VAL A 144 13.14 2.47 -16.29
N GLY A 145 13.27 1.16 -16.07
CA GLY A 145 13.88 0.59 -14.87
C GLY A 145 15.33 1.04 -14.72
N TRP A 146 16.17 0.86 -15.75
CA TRP A 146 17.56 1.31 -15.71
C TRP A 146 17.69 2.83 -15.57
N SER A 147 16.81 3.59 -16.22
CA SER A 147 16.81 5.05 -16.08
C SER A 147 16.50 5.49 -14.66
N ASN A 148 15.50 4.86 -14.02
CA ASN A 148 15.18 5.10 -12.63
C ASN A 148 16.34 4.67 -11.71
N TYR A 149 16.95 3.52 -11.97
CA TYR A 149 18.06 3.04 -11.16
C TYR A 149 19.26 3.97 -11.21
N PHE A 150 19.57 4.56 -12.38
CA PHE A 150 20.63 5.57 -12.50
C PHE A 150 20.38 6.81 -11.63
N THR A 151 19.13 7.26 -11.51
CA THR A 151 18.77 8.28 -10.52
C THR A 151 19.09 7.83 -9.10
N GLN A 152 18.62 6.64 -8.74
CA GLN A 152 18.68 6.21 -7.35
C GLN A 152 20.12 5.94 -6.90
N VAL A 153 20.94 5.32 -7.75
CA VAL A 153 22.35 5.01 -7.42
C VAL A 153 23.23 6.26 -7.36
N THR A 154 22.89 7.32 -8.10
CA THR A 154 23.62 8.59 -8.05
C THR A 154 23.16 9.50 -6.90
N GLY A 155 21.93 9.37 -6.42
CA GLY A 155 21.34 10.27 -5.41
C GLY A 155 22.17 10.41 -4.12
N ALA A 156 22.41 9.31 -3.41
CA ALA A 156 23.12 9.37 -2.13
C ALA A 156 24.57 9.91 -2.24
N PRO A 157 25.38 9.48 -3.23
CA PRO A 157 26.70 10.07 -3.50
C PRO A 157 26.66 11.57 -3.79
N SER A 158 25.72 12.03 -4.63
CA SER A 158 25.58 13.46 -4.97
C SER A 158 25.29 14.32 -3.75
N VAL A 159 24.38 13.86 -2.89
CA VAL A 159 24.02 14.56 -1.65
C VAL A 159 25.18 14.56 -0.66
N ALA A 160 25.88 13.43 -0.52
CA ALA A 160 27.05 13.35 0.36
C ALA A 160 28.21 14.22 -0.14
N TYR A 161 28.38 14.35 -1.45
CA TYR A 161 29.34 15.28 -2.06
C TYR A 161 28.99 16.73 -1.71
N GLY A 162 27.74 17.15 -1.92
CA GLY A 162 27.28 18.49 -1.53
C GLY A 162 27.48 18.77 -0.03
N CYS A 163 27.21 17.77 0.82
CA CYS A 163 27.47 17.81 2.26
C CYS A 163 28.96 18.02 2.58
N ALA A 164 29.84 17.22 1.96
CA ALA A 164 31.29 17.32 2.13
C ALA A 164 31.82 18.69 1.68
N SER A 165 31.34 19.21 0.55
CA SER A 165 31.71 20.53 0.05
C SER A 165 31.33 21.66 1.03
N MET A 166 30.17 21.59 1.68
CA MET A 166 29.80 22.56 2.73
C MET A 166 30.69 22.46 3.97
N ILE A 167 31.03 21.24 4.41
CA ILE A 167 31.95 21.03 5.54
C ILE A 167 33.34 21.60 5.23
N LEU A 168 33.86 21.35 4.02
CA LEU A 168 35.16 21.84 3.58
C LEU A 168 35.18 23.36 3.40
N ALA A 169 34.10 23.96 2.90
CA ALA A 169 33.97 25.42 2.85
C ALA A 169 34.04 26.04 4.26
N LEU A 170 33.35 25.46 5.26
CA LEU A 170 33.51 25.91 6.65
C LEU A 170 34.93 25.71 7.18
N LYS A 171 35.62 24.64 6.77
CA LYS A 171 37.01 24.40 7.17
C LYS A 171 37.95 25.48 6.60
N ILE A 172 37.80 25.83 5.31
CA ILE A 172 38.56 26.92 4.66
C ILE A 172 38.28 28.26 5.37
N MET A 173 37.00 28.55 5.64
CA MET A 173 36.60 29.77 6.36
C MET A 173 37.19 29.87 7.77
N VAL A 174 37.36 28.73 8.46
CA VAL A 174 37.86 28.71 9.84
C VAL A 174 39.38 28.71 9.91
N ASP A 175 40.04 28.08 8.94
CA ASP A 175 41.49 27.89 8.87
C ASP A 175 42.00 28.30 7.49
N GLU A 176 42.45 29.55 7.39
CA GLU A 176 42.97 30.16 6.15
C GLU A 176 44.21 29.44 5.58
N ASN A 177 44.89 28.60 6.38
CA ASN A 177 46.04 27.81 5.90
C ASN A 177 45.63 26.46 5.30
N TYR A 178 44.35 26.09 5.36
CA TYR A 178 43.88 24.84 4.84
C TYR A 178 43.81 24.86 3.31
N VAL A 179 44.62 24.02 2.66
CA VAL A 179 44.61 23.87 1.21
C VAL A 179 43.66 22.73 0.83
N TYR A 180 42.66 23.05 0.00
CA TYR A 180 41.76 22.05 -0.54
C TYR A 180 42.49 21.11 -1.51
N HIS A 181 42.23 19.81 -1.36
CA HIS A 181 42.63 18.80 -2.31
C HIS A 181 41.43 17.89 -2.61
N THR A 182 41.29 17.44 -3.85
CA THR A 182 40.19 16.57 -4.28
C THR A 182 40.02 15.33 -3.40
N TRP A 183 41.14 14.76 -2.92
CA TRP A 183 41.10 13.58 -2.04
C TRP A 183 40.53 13.88 -0.65
N HIS A 184 40.61 15.13 -0.15
CA HIS A 184 39.94 15.53 1.10
C HIS A 184 38.43 15.39 0.96
N CYS A 185 37.88 15.91 -0.15
CA CYS A 185 36.46 15.81 -0.44
C CYS A 185 36.04 14.36 -0.69
N TYR A 186 36.81 13.61 -1.49
CA TYR A 186 36.53 12.19 -1.75
C TYR A 186 36.44 11.38 -0.44
N LEU A 187 37.45 11.43 0.43
CA LEU A 187 37.45 10.65 1.68
C LEU A 187 36.33 11.08 2.63
N LEU A 188 36.01 12.38 2.70
CA LEU A 188 34.92 12.88 3.52
C LEU A 188 33.57 12.41 2.97
N THR A 189 33.36 12.48 1.65
CA THR A 189 32.16 11.97 0.99
C THR A 189 32.02 10.46 1.23
N THR A 190 33.08 9.67 1.04
CA THR A 190 33.09 8.22 1.33
C THR A 190 32.74 7.93 2.79
N GLY A 191 33.27 8.72 3.74
CA GLY A 191 32.93 8.57 5.16
C GLY A 191 31.45 8.84 5.44
N LEU A 192 30.88 9.88 4.82
CA LEU A 192 29.46 10.22 4.93
C LEU A 192 28.57 9.15 4.31
N THR A 193 28.84 8.72 3.08
CA THR A 193 28.05 7.67 2.40
C THR A 193 28.15 6.33 3.12
N PHE A 194 29.31 5.99 3.70
CA PHE A 194 29.48 4.79 4.51
C PHE A 194 28.63 4.84 5.78
N ALA A 195 28.62 5.97 6.49
CA ALA A 195 27.74 6.17 7.63
C ALA A 195 26.26 6.11 7.22
N SER A 196 25.90 6.68 6.06
CA SER A 196 24.56 6.56 5.48
C SER A 196 24.17 5.13 5.14
N ALA A 197 25.10 4.30 4.66
CA ALA A 197 24.87 2.87 4.39
C ALA A 197 24.64 2.06 5.68
N ILE A 198 25.35 2.39 6.77
CA ILE A 198 25.10 1.80 8.09
C ILE A 198 23.68 2.13 8.56
N VAL A 199 23.30 3.42 8.51
CA VAL A 199 21.96 3.86 8.90
C VAL A 199 20.90 3.18 8.04
N ALA A 200 21.07 3.15 6.72
CA ALA A 200 20.13 2.51 5.79
C ALA A 200 19.96 1.00 5.98
N SER A 201 20.94 0.34 6.63
CA SER A 201 20.91 -1.08 6.98
C SER A 201 20.21 -1.35 8.33
N ALA A 202 19.84 -0.32 9.08
CA ALA A 202 19.18 -0.47 10.38
C ALA A 202 17.78 -1.13 10.26
N PRO A 203 17.23 -1.69 11.36
CA PRO A 203 15.89 -2.25 11.37
C PRO A 203 14.81 -1.23 10.95
N THR A 204 13.75 -1.70 10.28
CA THR A 204 12.65 -0.85 9.75
C THR A 204 12.07 0.11 10.80
N LYS A 205 11.87 -0.35 12.04
CA LYS A 205 11.37 0.48 13.14
C LYS A 205 12.26 1.69 13.44
N TRP A 206 13.58 1.52 13.38
CA TRP A 206 14.54 2.60 13.60
C TRP A 206 14.54 3.56 12.42
N LEU A 207 14.51 3.03 11.19
CA LEU A 207 14.42 3.85 9.98
C LEU A 207 13.17 4.73 9.97
N ALA A 208 12.02 4.19 10.37
CA ALA A 208 10.77 4.95 10.49
C ALA A 208 10.90 6.14 11.46
N TRP A 209 11.51 5.91 12.62
CA TRP A 209 11.75 6.97 13.62
C TRP A 209 12.76 8.01 13.13
N ILE A 210 13.90 7.56 12.58
CA ILE A 210 14.96 8.44 12.04
C ILE A 210 14.39 9.34 10.94
N ASN A 211 13.64 8.78 9.98
CA ASN A 211 13.04 9.55 8.90
C ASN A 211 12.00 10.55 9.40
N SER A 212 11.17 10.16 10.37
CA SER A 212 10.16 11.06 10.96
C SER A 212 10.82 12.25 11.67
N THR A 213 11.86 12.00 12.47
CA THR A 213 12.65 13.05 13.12
C THR A 213 13.36 13.93 12.09
N SER A 214 13.98 13.33 11.07
CA SER A 214 14.67 14.06 10.00
C SER A 214 13.73 14.98 9.23
N THR A 215 12.48 14.56 9.00
CA THR A 215 11.44 15.38 8.38
C THR A 215 11.15 16.63 9.20
N ALA A 216 10.93 16.44 10.51
CA ALA A 216 10.64 17.54 11.42
C ALA A 216 11.82 18.54 11.48
N LEU A 217 13.05 18.03 11.58
CA LEU A 217 14.26 18.85 11.54
C LEU A 217 14.42 19.60 10.22
N ASN A 218 14.11 18.96 9.08
CA ASN A 218 14.16 19.61 7.76
C ASN A 218 13.28 20.87 7.73
N LEU A 219 12.04 20.78 8.19
CA LEU A 219 11.12 21.93 8.24
C LEU A 219 11.57 22.99 9.24
N ILE A 220 11.99 22.59 10.44
CA ILE A 220 12.44 23.52 11.49
C ILE A 220 13.68 24.27 11.05
N PHE A 221 14.70 23.57 10.56
CA PHE A 221 15.98 24.18 10.17
C PHE A 221 15.86 25.01 8.90
N LEU A 222 15.01 24.62 7.95
CA LEU A 222 14.64 25.47 6.81
C LEU A 222 14.03 26.79 7.28
N PHE A 223 13.05 26.73 8.19
CA PHE A 223 12.39 27.92 8.74
C PHE A 223 13.37 28.81 9.52
N VAL A 224 14.18 28.22 10.40
CA VAL A 224 15.22 28.94 11.16
C VAL A 224 16.19 29.61 10.20
N SER A 225 16.68 28.89 9.18
CA SER A 225 17.61 29.47 8.19
C SER A 225 16.99 30.65 7.48
N PHE A 226 15.73 30.52 7.03
CA PHE A 226 15.00 31.59 6.37
C PHE A 226 14.87 32.84 7.25
N VAL A 227 14.43 32.68 8.50
CA VAL A 227 14.28 33.79 9.44
C VAL A 227 15.62 34.47 9.72
N VAL A 228 16.69 33.69 9.91
CA VAL A 228 18.02 34.22 10.24
C VAL A 228 18.61 35.02 9.10
N PHE A 229 18.59 34.53 7.85
CA PHE A 229 19.18 35.31 6.75
C PHE A 229 18.28 36.50 6.33
N MET A 230 16.95 36.38 6.46
CA MET A 230 16.03 37.50 6.16
C MET A 230 16.10 38.62 7.21
N GLY A 231 16.05 38.27 8.50
CA GLY A 231 16.06 39.25 9.58
C GLY A 231 17.47 39.64 10.02
N GLY A 232 18.34 38.65 10.15
CA GLY A 232 19.70 38.77 10.70
C GLY A 232 20.79 39.11 9.68
N ASN A 233 20.46 39.43 8.43
CA ASN A 233 21.51 39.91 7.51
C ASN A 233 22.13 41.23 7.99
N ASN A 234 23.43 41.41 7.76
CA ASN A 234 24.22 42.58 8.15
C ASN A 234 24.36 43.62 7.02
N ARG A 235 23.54 43.54 5.96
CA ARG A 235 23.62 44.43 4.78
C ARG A 235 23.59 45.92 5.12
N THR A 236 22.75 46.31 6.08
CA THR A 236 22.64 47.70 6.54
C THR A 236 23.91 48.19 7.25
N GLU A 237 24.63 47.28 7.91
CA GLU A 237 25.93 47.58 8.54
C GLU A 237 27.02 47.77 7.48
N GLN A 238 26.87 47.16 6.30
CA GLN A 238 27.74 47.33 5.14
C GLN A 238 27.38 48.56 4.28
N GLY A 239 26.37 49.35 4.67
CA GLY A 239 25.89 50.51 3.90
C GLY A 239 24.97 50.19 2.72
N LEU A 240 24.48 48.95 2.63
CA LEU A 240 23.52 48.52 1.61
C LEU A 240 22.07 48.60 2.14
N PRO A 241 21.07 48.72 1.25
CA PRO A 241 19.67 48.51 1.63
C PRO A 241 19.46 47.13 2.27
N LYS A 242 18.49 47.03 3.19
CA LYS A 242 18.17 45.76 3.87
C LYS A 242 17.81 44.64 2.89
N PHE A 243 17.13 45.00 1.79
CA PHE A 243 16.75 44.11 0.72
C PHE A 243 17.01 44.77 -0.64
N ASN A 244 17.28 43.95 -1.66
CA ASN A 244 17.35 44.39 -3.05
C ASN A 244 15.99 44.93 -3.51
N ASP A 245 15.99 45.80 -4.52
CA ASP A 245 14.76 46.19 -5.18
C ASP A 245 14.28 45.12 -6.17
N ASN A 246 13.06 45.27 -6.69
CA ASN A 246 12.50 44.30 -7.64
C ASN A 246 13.30 44.25 -8.96
N ASN A 247 13.89 45.37 -9.37
CA ASN A 247 14.69 45.42 -10.60
C ASN A 247 15.92 44.53 -10.48
N THR A 248 16.54 44.47 -9.31
CA THR A 248 17.71 43.64 -9.05
C THR A 248 17.31 42.19 -8.76
N ALA A 249 16.33 41.97 -7.88
CA ALA A 249 15.93 40.63 -7.44
C ALA A 249 15.32 39.77 -8.55
N TRP A 250 14.75 40.39 -9.59
CA TRP A 250 14.14 39.70 -10.73
C TRP A 250 14.89 39.92 -12.06
N ALA A 251 16.04 40.60 -12.02
CA ALA A 251 16.88 40.79 -13.20
C ALA A 251 17.46 39.46 -13.70
N ILE A 252 17.56 39.36 -15.02
CA ILE A 252 18.30 38.30 -15.69
C ILE A 252 19.74 38.77 -15.86
N THR A 253 20.68 37.99 -15.33
CA THR A 253 22.10 38.15 -15.64
C THR A 253 22.59 36.85 -16.25
N ASN A 254 22.83 36.88 -17.56
CA ASN A 254 23.19 35.69 -18.31
C ASN A 254 24.71 35.47 -18.25
N PHE A 255 25.11 34.37 -17.61
CA PHE A 255 26.49 33.92 -17.45
C PHE A 255 26.84 32.74 -18.38
N THR A 256 26.02 32.52 -19.39
CA THR A 256 26.21 31.49 -20.42
C THR A 256 26.45 32.15 -21.77
N GLU A 257 26.94 31.38 -22.74
CA GLU A 257 27.02 31.85 -24.12
C GLU A 257 25.71 31.68 -24.91
N TRP A 258 24.67 31.15 -24.26
CA TRP A 258 23.35 30.97 -24.84
C TRP A 258 22.50 32.23 -24.68
N ASN A 259 21.38 32.31 -25.39
CA ASN A 259 20.43 33.40 -25.16
C ASN A 259 19.75 33.27 -23.79
N ASP A 260 19.15 34.34 -23.30
CA ASP A 260 18.55 34.40 -21.96
C ASP A 260 17.50 33.32 -21.71
N GLY A 261 16.72 32.97 -22.73
CA GLY A 261 15.72 31.91 -22.63
C GLY A 261 16.34 30.54 -22.37
N VAL A 262 17.41 30.19 -23.08
CA VAL A 262 18.14 28.93 -22.86
C VAL A 262 18.88 28.97 -21.52
N ALA A 263 19.49 30.10 -21.15
CA ALA A 263 20.14 30.25 -19.84
C ALA A 263 19.14 30.00 -18.69
N ILE A 264 17.93 30.56 -18.78
CA ILE A 264 16.85 30.27 -17.83
C ILE A 264 16.50 28.78 -17.83
N LEU A 265 16.32 28.15 -18.99
CA LEU A 265 16.01 26.71 -19.05
C LEU A 265 17.13 25.87 -18.42
N MET A 266 18.41 26.23 -18.60
CA MET A 266 19.54 25.51 -17.99
C MET A 266 19.48 25.55 -16.46
N THR A 267 19.01 26.64 -15.85
CA THR A 267 18.85 26.72 -14.38
C THR A 267 17.80 25.76 -13.81
N PHE A 268 16.90 25.22 -14.65
CA PHE A 268 15.89 24.27 -14.16
C PHE A 268 16.53 22.99 -13.60
N MET A 269 17.79 22.70 -13.91
CA MET A 269 18.56 21.66 -13.23
C MET A 269 18.47 21.77 -11.69
N ALA A 270 18.66 22.98 -11.15
CA ALA A 270 18.57 23.22 -9.72
C ALA A 270 17.15 22.98 -9.19
N VAL A 271 16.14 23.37 -9.96
CA VAL A 271 14.72 23.19 -9.60
C VAL A 271 14.35 21.71 -9.55
N ILE A 272 14.81 20.94 -10.55
CA ILE A 272 14.59 19.50 -10.65
C ILE A 272 15.19 18.78 -9.44
N TRP A 273 16.41 19.17 -9.04
CA TRP A 273 17.06 18.64 -7.85
C TRP A 273 16.38 19.09 -6.56
N THR A 274 16.07 20.38 -6.44
CA THR A 274 15.43 20.95 -5.24
C THR A 274 14.06 20.34 -4.97
N MET A 275 13.32 20.00 -6.03
CA MET A 275 12.02 19.35 -5.93
C MET A 275 12.10 17.83 -6.07
N SER A 276 13.28 17.23 -6.19
CA SER A 276 13.42 15.78 -6.34
C SER A 276 12.94 15.03 -5.08
N GLY A 277 12.68 13.73 -5.20
CA GLY A 277 12.30 12.88 -4.06
C GLY A 277 10.80 12.68 -3.87
N PHE A 278 9.94 13.41 -4.60
CA PHE A 278 8.49 13.18 -4.60
C PHE A 278 8.10 11.79 -5.14
N ASP A 279 8.99 11.04 -5.79
CA ASP A 279 8.79 9.66 -6.26
C ASP A 279 9.01 8.60 -5.18
N SER A 280 9.70 8.95 -4.09
CA SER A 280 9.98 8.05 -2.97
C SER A 280 8.75 7.31 -2.42
N PRO A 281 7.56 7.95 -2.26
CA PRO A 281 6.34 7.26 -1.87
C PRO A 281 5.95 6.09 -2.78
N PHE A 282 6.33 6.16 -4.06
CA PHE A 282 6.00 5.12 -5.03
C PHE A 282 6.85 3.87 -4.81
N HIS A 283 8.15 4.04 -4.58
CA HIS A 283 9.06 2.92 -4.27
C HIS A 283 8.74 2.29 -2.91
N LEU A 284 8.14 3.06 -1.99
CA LEU A 284 7.74 2.64 -0.65
C LEU A 284 6.27 2.21 -0.57
N ALA A 285 5.58 2.01 -1.71
CA ALA A 285 4.15 1.71 -1.72
C ALA A 285 3.80 0.41 -0.97
N GLU A 286 4.65 -0.62 -1.02
CA GLU A 286 4.41 -1.90 -0.29
C GLU A 286 4.49 -1.73 1.25
N GLU A 287 5.19 -0.72 1.74
CA GLU A 287 5.32 -0.38 3.18
C GLU A 287 4.21 0.58 3.66
N CYS A 288 3.36 1.06 2.75
CA CYS A 288 2.33 2.06 3.02
C CYS A 288 0.95 1.41 3.21
N SER A 289 0.25 1.79 4.28
CA SER A 289 -1.17 1.54 4.47
C SER A 289 -2.01 2.41 3.52
N ASN A 290 -3.08 1.86 2.95
CA ASN A 290 -3.94 2.48 1.96
C ASN A 290 -3.15 3.05 0.77
N ALA A 291 -2.23 2.27 0.20
CA ALA A 291 -1.23 2.73 -0.75
C ALA A 291 -1.85 3.41 -2.00
N GLN A 292 -3.00 2.94 -2.49
CA GLN A 292 -3.69 3.55 -3.64
C GLN A 292 -4.16 5.00 -3.40
N VAL A 293 -4.23 5.46 -2.14
CA VAL A 293 -4.64 6.82 -1.78
C VAL A 293 -3.51 7.58 -1.06
N ALA A 294 -2.78 6.92 -0.19
CA ALA A 294 -1.72 7.53 0.61
C ALA A 294 -0.50 7.90 -0.25
N THR A 295 -0.03 6.98 -1.10
CA THR A 295 1.09 7.21 -2.02
C THR A 295 0.86 8.41 -2.94
N PRO A 296 -0.23 8.48 -3.75
CA PRO A 296 -0.45 9.61 -4.66
C PRO A 296 -0.60 10.95 -3.92
N ARG A 297 -1.25 10.95 -2.75
CA ARG A 297 -1.35 12.17 -1.93
C ARG A 297 0.01 12.62 -1.42
N ALA A 298 0.86 11.69 -0.97
CA ALA A 298 2.21 12.00 -0.51
C ALA A 298 3.09 12.55 -1.65
N ILE A 299 2.99 12.01 -2.87
CA ILE A 299 3.69 12.52 -4.06
C ILE A 299 3.33 13.98 -4.32
N VAL A 300 2.03 14.28 -4.45
CA VAL A 300 1.56 15.64 -4.75
C VAL A 300 1.88 16.60 -3.60
N LEU A 301 1.67 16.18 -2.35
CA LEU A 301 1.97 17.02 -1.19
C LEU A 301 3.46 17.36 -1.10
N THR A 302 4.34 16.39 -1.37
CA THR A 302 5.80 16.61 -1.39
C THR A 302 6.16 17.63 -2.47
N ALA A 303 5.66 17.47 -3.69
CA ALA A 303 5.97 18.37 -4.79
C ALA A 303 5.42 19.78 -4.57
N VAL A 304 4.18 19.93 -4.06
CA VAL A 304 3.56 21.24 -3.81
C VAL A 304 4.24 21.96 -2.63
N VAL A 305 4.40 21.28 -1.50
CA VAL A 305 5.01 21.90 -0.31
C VAL A 305 6.48 22.20 -0.56
N GLY A 306 7.23 21.26 -1.14
CA GLY A 306 8.63 21.47 -1.51
C GLY A 306 8.82 22.57 -2.54
N GLY A 307 7.97 22.60 -3.58
CA GLY A 307 7.97 23.67 -4.58
C GLY A 307 7.73 25.04 -3.98
N VAL A 308 6.63 25.22 -3.25
CA VAL A 308 6.26 26.53 -2.68
C VAL A 308 7.27 27.01 -1.65
N LEU A 309 7.67 26.15 -0.70
CA LEU A 309 8.65 26.54 0.33
C LEU A 309 10.02 26.83 -0.28
N GLY A 310 10.45 26.05 -1.27
CA GLY A 310 11.71 26.28 -1.98
C GLY A 310 11.71 27.59 -2.75
N PHE A 311 10.59 27.91 -3.41
CA PHE A 311 10.43 29.19 -4.10
C PHE A 311 10.52 30.37 -3.13
N VAL A 312 9.80 30.31 -2.00
CA VAL A 312 9.86 31.36 -0.98
C VAL A 312 11.27 31.54 -0.42
N PHE A 313 11.98 30.43 -0.16
CA PHE A 313 13.34 30.45 0.34
C PHE A 313 14.30 31.11 -0.66
N GLN A 314 14.29 30.66 -1.92
CA GLN A 314 15.14 31.21 -2.98
C GLN A 314 14.79 32.66 -3.35
N LEU A 315 13.52 33.04 -3.28
CA LEU A 315 13.09 34.43 -3.42
C LEU A 315 13.73 35.30 -2.33
N GLY A 316 13.72 34.84 -1.08
CA GLY A 316 14.44 35.53 0.01
C GLY A 316 15.93 35.71 -0.28
N MET A 317 16.58 34.70 -0.88
CA MET A 317 17.98 34.79 -1.32
C MET A 317 18.17 35.87 -2.38
N ALA A 318 17.31 35.94 -3.40
CA ALA A 318 17.37 36.98 -4.44
C ALA A 318 17.26 38.41 -3.88
N TYR A 319 16.44 38.59 -2.83
CA TYR A 319 16.30 39.86 -2.13
C TYR A 319 17.46 40.18 -1.17
N THR A 320 18.35 39.24 -0.89
CA THR A 320 19.44 39.43 0.08
C THR A 320 20.83 39.33 -0.53
N ILE A 321 21.03 38.57 -1.60
CA ILE A 321 22.33 38.40 -2.26
C ILE A 321 22.94 39.74 -2.68
N VAL A 322 24.24 39.90 -2.47
CA VAL A 322 24.96 41.16 -2.71
C VAL A 322 25.60 41.13 -4.09
N ASP A 323 26.43 40.11 -4.36
CA ASP A 323 27.12 39.95 -5.64
C ASP A 323 27.09 38.49 -6.08
N ILE A 324 26.54 38.25 -7.27
CA ILE A 324 26.40 36.89 -7.81
C ILE A 324 27.74 36.34 -8.30
N ASN A 325 28.55 37.17 -8.96
CA ASN A 325 29.84 36.73 -9.49
C ASN A 325 30.80 36.36 -8.37
N GLU A 326 30.82 37.15 -7.29
CA GLU A 326 31.62 36.85 -6.11
C GLU A 326 31.15 35.54 -5.47
N ALA A 327 29.83 35.33 -5.29
CA ALA A 327 29.30 34.09 -4.70
C ALA A 327 29.62 32.83 -5.53
N VAL A 328 29.65 32.96 -6.86
CA VAL A 328 29.93 31.84 -7.77
C VAL A 328 31.43 31.49 -7.83
N ASN A 329 32.29 32.51 -7.77
CA ASN A 329 33.74 32.36 -7.97
C ASN A 329 34.56 32.44 -6.67
N ASP A 330 33.90 32.40 -5.51
CA ASP A 330 34.52 32.47 -4.19
C ASP A 330 35.48 31.30 -3.94
N GLU A 331 36.61 31.57 -3.28
CA GLU A 331 37.63 30.56 -2.94
C GLU A 331 37.13 29.47 -1.97
N LEU A 332 36.04 29.73 -1.24
CA LEU A 332 35.35 28.73 -0.43
C LEU A 332 34.84 27.55 -1.27
N GLY A 333 34.64 27.72 -2.58
CA GLY A 333 34.25 26.67 -3.51
C GLY A 333 32.81 26.15 -3.33
N GLN A 334 32.00 26.81 -2.49
CA GLN A 334 30.62 26.43 -2.20
C GLN A 334 29.73 27.69 -2.23
N PRO A 335 28.92 27.91 -3.29
CA PRO A 335 28.19 29.17 -3.48
C PRO A 335 27.15 29.53 -2.43
N TYR A 336 26.55 28.56 -1.75
CA TYR A 336 25.62 28.83 -0.67
C TYR A 336 26.34 29.37 0.57
N VAL A 337 27.50 28.81 0.92
CA VAL A 337 28.33 29.31 2.02
C VAL A 337 28.87 30.71 1.68
N ALA A 338 29.33 30.92 0.44
CA ALA A 338 29.78 32.22 -0.04
C ALA A 338 28.66 33.27 0.00
N TYR A 339 27.45 32.92 -0.47
CA TYR A 339 26.26 33.76 -0.34
C TYR A 339 25.99 34.15 1.12
N LEU A 340 25.98 33.18 2.05
CA LEU A 340 25.77 33.49 3.47
C LEU A 340 26.87 34.41 4.01
N ASN A 341 28.12 34.24 3.58
CA ASN A 341 29.26 35.06 3.97
C ASN A 341 29.12 36.52 3.52
N GLN A 342 28.48 36.78 2.38
CA GLN A 342 28.20 38.15 1.92
C GLN A 342 27.21 38.90 2.83
N ILE A 343 26.30 38.17 3.51
CA ILE A 343 25.15 38.78 4.18
C ILE A 343 25.09 38.54 5.68
N LEU A 344 26.00 37.76 6.26
CA LEU A 344 25.97 37.38 7.68
C LEU A 344 27.35 37.51 8.32
N THR A 345 27.36 37.55 9.66
CA THR A 345 28.59 37.40 10.43
C THR A 345 29.08 35.96 10.39
N ARG A 346 30.40 35.76 10.52
CA ARG A 346 31.06 34.43 10.49
C ARG A 346 30.34 33.38 11.36
N ASP A 347 30.00 33.71 12.60
CA ASP A 347 29.33 32.76 13.51
C ASP A 347 27.95 32.33 13.00
N ARG A 348 27.20 33.24 12.36
CA ARG A 348 25.89 32.94 11.76
C ARG A 348 26.04 32.08 10.50
N VAL A 349 27.07 32.31 9.70
CA VAL A 349 27.38 31.47 8.53
C VAL A 349 27.69 30.04 8.97
N ILE A 350 28.56 29.88 9.97
CA ILE A 350 28.90 28.56 10.54
C ILE A 350 27.64 27.88 11.09
N ALA A 351 26.81 28.60 11.85
CA ALA A 351 25.59 28.04 12.42
C ALA A 351 24.60 27.56 11.34
N LEU A 352 24.25 28.40 10.36
CA LEU A 352 23.28 28.04 9.32
C LEU A 352 23.80 26.94 8.39
N THR A 353 25.07 27.00 8.01
CA THR A 353 25.69 25.96 7.19
C THR A 353 25.74 24.63 7.95
N SER A 354 25.98 24.65 9.26
CA SER A 354 25.92 23.44 10.09
C SER A 354 24.52 22.81 10.11
N LEU A 355 23.46 23.62 10.14
CA LEU A 355 22.09 23.11 9.99
C LEU A 355 21.89 22.45 8.63
N ALA A 356 22.35 23.07 7.55
CA ALA A 356 22.28 22.51 6.19
C ALA A 356 23.07 21.20 6.07
N ILE A 357 24.25 21.10 6.69
CA ILE A 357 25.07 19.87 6.73
C ILE A 357 24.33 18.71 7.42
N VAL A 358 23.71 18.96 8.59
CA VAL A 358 22.93 17.94 9.31
C VAL A 358 21.77 17.43 8.45
N LEU A 359 21.08 18.33 7.75
CA LEU A 359 20.02 17.94 6.83
C LEU A 359 20.55 17.21 5.60
N ALA A 360 21.69 17.62 5.05
CA ALA A 360 22.31 16.96 3.89
C ALA A 360 22.71 15.52 4.21
N PHE A 361 23.30 15.28 5.39
CA PHE A 361 23.57 13.93 5.87
C PHE A 361 22.28 13.12 6.03
N SER A 362 21.22 13.77 6.53
CA SER A 362 19.91 13.14 6.69
C SER A 362 19.27 12.72 5.35
N MET A 363 19.36 13.60 4.36
CA MET A 363 18.93 13.34 2.99
C MET A 363 19.76 12.22 2.35
N SER A 364 21.08 12.16 2.58
CA SER A 364 21.96 11.14 1.99
C SER A 364 21.57 9.71 2.38
N PHE A 365 21.30 9.44 3.66
CA PHE A 365 20.83 8.11 4.06
C PHE A 365 19.40 7.84 3.58
N ALA A 366 18.54 8.85 3.46
CA ALA A 366 17.19 8.68 2.91
C ALA A 366 17.24 8.28 1.43
N CYS A 367 18.13 8.88 0.64
CA CYS A 367 18.42 8.46 -0.74
C CYS A 367 18.98 7.02 -0.79
N MET A 368 19.89 6.66 0.11
CA MET A 368 20.45 5.30 0.17
C MET A 368 19.38 4.25 0.49
N ILE A 369 18.44 4.58 1.37
CA ILE A 369 17.25 3.78 1.66
C ILE A 369 16.46 3.59 0.36
N ALA A 370 16.02 4.66 -0.32
CA ALA A 370 15.26 4.57 -1.56
C ALA A 370 15.97 3.71 -2.63
N ALA A 371 17.27 3.94 -2.85
CA ALA A 371 18.06 3.21 -3.83
C ALA A 371 18.14 1.71 -3.55
N SER A 372 18.28 1.32 -2.28
CA SER A 372 18.32 -0.10 -1.91
C SER A 372 16.98 -0.80 -2.18
N ARG A 373 15.84 -0.12 -2.02
CA ARG A 373 14.51 -0.69 -2.30
C ARG A 373 14.29 -0.88 -3.80
N VAL A 374 14.75 0.07 -4.61
CA VAL A 374 14.71 -0.04 -6.07
C VAL A 374 15.61 -1.17 -6.58
N LEU A 375 16.86 -1.25 -6.11
CA LEU A 375 17.76 -2.34 -6.50
C LEU A 375 17.19 -3.70 -6.08
N PHE A 376 16.63 -3.80 -4.88
CA PHE A 376 15.97 -5.01 -4.38
C PHE A 376 14.77 -5.40 -5.26
N SER A 377 13.82 -4.49 -5.49
CA SER A 377 12.56 -4.80 -6.18
C SER A 377 12.78 -5.17 -7.64
N TYR A 378 13.79 -4.58 -8.29
CA TYR A 378 14.12 -4.88 -9.68
C TYR A 378 14.94 -6.17 -9.79
N SER A 379 15.75 -6.48 -8.78
CA SER A 379 16.47 -7.75 -8.71
C SER A 379 15.53 -8.93 -8.48
N ARG A 380 14.43 -8.74 -7.75
CA ARG A 380 13.36 -9.75 -7.62
C ARG A 380 12.86 -10.24 -8.99
N ASP A 381 12.81 -9.32 -9.95
CA ASP A 381 12.31 -9.56 -11.31
C ASP A 381 13.40 -9.98 -12.31
N GLY A 382 14.66 -10.05 -11.86
CA GLY A 382 15.80 -10.50 -12.66
C GLY A 382 16.43 -9.41 -13.53
N CYS A 383 16.24 -8.12 -13.20
CA CYS A 383 16.78 -7.01 -13.98
C CYS A 383 18.31 -6.87 -13.89
N PHE A 384 18.93 -7.40 -12.84
CA PHE A 384 20.36 -7.21 -12.56
C PHE A 384 21.18 -8.51 -12.67
N PRO A 385 22.48 -8.43 -13.01
CA PRO A 385 23.38 -9.55 -12.79
C PRO A 385 23.38 -9.90 -11.29
N MET A 386 23.50 -11.18 -10.96
CA MET A 386 23.49 -11.64 -9.56
C MET A 386 22.22 -11.25 -8.79
N SER A 387 21.10 -11.03 -9.48
CA SER A 387 19.79 -10.66 -8.90
C SER A 387 19.40 -11.44 -7.63
N LYS A 388 19.72 -12.74 -7.57
CA LYS A 388 19.47 -13.61 -6.40
C LYS A 388 20.14 -13.15 -5.09
N TYR A 389 21.20 -12.35 -5.16
CA TYR A 389 21.91 -11.82 -4.00
C TYR A 389 21.30 -10.49 -3.52
N TRP A 390 20.92 -9.63 -4.47
CA TRP A 390 20.38 -8.30 -4.22
C TRP A 390 18.91 -8.33 -3.82
N SER A 391 18.16 -9.35 -4.27
CA SER A 391 16.76 -9.56 -3.93
C SER A 391 16.54 -10.23 -2.56
N LYS A 392 17.56 -10.31 -1.69
CA LYS A 392 17.42 -10.91 -0.36
C LYS A 392 17.14 -9.85 0.70
N VAL A 393 16.08 -10.07 1.47
CA VAL A 393 15.80 -9.32 2.71
C VAL A 393 16.51 -9.99 3.88
N ASN A 394 17.11 -9.19 4.77
CA ASN A 394 17.74 -9.72 5.98
C ASN A 394 16.67 -10.11 7.02
N ASP A 395 16.77 -11.30 7.60
CA ASP A 395 15.75 -11.82 8.53
C ASP A 395 15.66 -11.07 9.86
N VAL A 396 16.74 -10.41 10.29
CA VAL A 396 16.82 -9.67 11.55
C VAL A 396 16.35 -8.24 11.37
N THR A 397 16.93 -7.51 10.42
CA THR A 397 16.61 -6.10 10.20
C THR A 397 15.33 -5.89 9.40
N LYS A 398 14.87 -6.92 8.67
CA LYS A 398 13.76 -6.87 7.71
C LYS A 398 13.98 -5.81 6.60
N THR A 399 15.24 -5.57 6.25
CA THR A 399 15.67 -4.62 5.20
C THR A 399 16.64 -5.28 4.21
N PRO A 400 16.74 -4.79 2.95
CA PRO A 400 17.58 -5.38 1.92
C PRO A 400 19.05 -4.93 2.06
N VAL A 401 19.73 -5.39 3.11
CA VAL A 401 21.09 -4.97 3.47
C VAL A 401 22.10 -5.19 2.32
N ASN A 402 21.99 -6.29 1.58
CA ASN A 402 22.88 -6.55 0.42
C ASN A 402 22.76 -5.47 -0.66
N ALA A 403 21.54 -4.99 -0.91
CA ALA A 403 21.29 -3.93 -1.89
C ALA A 403 21.83 -2.58 -1.42
N VAL A 404 21.80 -2.29 -0.11
CA VAL A 404 22.42 -1.08 0.47
C VAL A 404 23.91 -1.05 0.17
N TRP A 405 24.63 -2.13 0.49
CA TRP A 405 26.08 -2.18 0.28
C TRP A 405 26.48 -2.23 -1.20
N ALA A 406 25.68 -2.86 -2.06
CA ALA A 406 25.89 -2.81 -3.51
C ALA A 406 25.79 -1.38 -4.04
N ASN A 407 24.77 -0.62 -3.64
CA ASN A 407 24.62 0.79 -4.01
C ASN A 407 25.73 1.66 -3.43
N TRP A 408 26.20 1.39 -2.20
CA TRP A 408 27.34 2.09 -1.63
C TRP A 408 28.60 1.87 -2.48
N ILE A 409 28.96 0.61 -2.79
CA ILE A 409 30.14 0.30 -3.63
C ILE A 409 30.04 0.99 -5.00
N LEU A 410 28.88 0.91 -5.66
CA LEU A 410 28.67 1.57 -6.96
C LEU A 410 28.76 3.10 -6.83
N GLY A 411 28.22 3.66 -5.74
CA GLY A 411 28.36 5.07 -5.41
C GLY A 411 29.82 5.51 -5.26
N GLU A 412 30.64 4.74 -4.55
CA GLU A 412 32.07 5.03 -4.40
C GLU A 412 32.83 4.98 -5.73
N LEU A 413 32.45 4.06 -6.63
CA LEU A 413 33.01 4.01 -7.98
C LEU A 413 32.63 5.25 -8.81
N LEU A 414 31.40 5.74 -8.66
CA LEU A 414 30.96 6.99 -9.30
C LEU A 414 31.71 8.21 -8.73
N LEU A 415 31.98 8.22 -7.43
CA LEU A 415 32.74 9.31 -6.78
C LEU A 415 34.20 9.39 -7.25
N LEU A 416 34.76 8.33 -7.84
CA LEU A 416 36.08 8.42 -8.49
C LEU A 416 36.11 9.43 -9.65
N LEU A 417 34.95 9.82 -10.21
CA LEU A 417 34.85 10.89 -11.21
C LEU A 417 35.35 12.24 -10.69
N MET A 418 35.43 12.45 -9.37
CA MET A 418 36.03 13.65 -8.77
C MET A 418 37.48 13.88 -9.22
N PHE A 419 38.23 12.80 -9.48
CA PHE A 419 39.60 12.90 -9.99
C PHE A 419 39.66 13.28 -11.47
N GLY A 420 38.53 13.27 -12.17
CA GLY A 420 38.36 13.76 -13.54
C GLY A 420 37.88 15.22 -13.64
N GLY A 421 37.94 16.00 -12.54
CA GLY A 421 37.53 17.40 -12.54
C GLY A 421 36.01 17.56 -12.69
N VAL A 422 35.56 18.30 -13.71
CA VAL A 422 34.14 18.56 -14.00
C VAL A 422 33.32 17.31 -14.31
N ALA A 423 33.96 16.16 -14.51
CA ALA A 423 33.29 14.89 -14.71
C ALA A 423 32.38 14.50 -13.53
N ILE A 424 32.67 14.98 -12.30
CA ILE A 424 31.81 14.72 -11.15
C ILE A 424 30.41 15.32 -11.32
N ASP A 425 30.27 16.49 -11.93
CA ASP A 425 28.97 17.16 -12.07
C ASP A 425 27.97 16.36 -12.91
N ALA A 426 28.47 15.42 -13.73
CA ALA A 426 27.64 14.48 -14.47
C ALA A 426 26.77 13.62 -13.53
N ILE A 427 27.17 13.35 -12.28
CA ILE A 427 26.33 12.56 -11.34
C ILE A 427 25.01 13.27 -11.04
N PHE A 428 25.01 14.60 -10.97
CA PHE A 428 23.80 15.39 -10.76
C PHE A 428 22.90 15.35 -12.00
N SER A 429 23.49 15.55 -13.16
CA SER A 429 22.75 15.62 -14.42
C SER A 429 22.19 14.27 -14.87
N VAL A 430 22.91 13.18 -14.60
CA VAL A 430 22.46 11.79 -14.79
C VAL A 430 21.22 11.51 -13.94
N GLY A 431 21.22 11.95 -12.67
CA GLY A 431 20.06 11.80 -11.80
C GLY A 431 18.83 12.55 -12.33
N ALA A 432 19.02 13.77 -12.83
CA ALA A 432 17.92 14.56 -13.41
C ALA A 432 17.34 13.92 -14.68
N ILE A 433 18.17 13.56 -15.66
CA ILE A 433 17.71 12.92 -16.91
C ILE A 433 17.12 11.54 -16.62
N GLY A 434 17.76 10.77 -15.74
CA GLY A 434 17.31 9.46 -15.31
C GLY A 434 15.87 9.48 -14.80
N SER A 435 15.57 10.43 -13.92
CA SER A 435 14.25 10.67 -13.34
C SER A 435 13.26 11.10 -14.40
N PHE A 436 13.64 12.06 -15.24
CA PHE A 436 12.75 12.59 -16.26
C PHE A 436 12.30 11.54 -17.26
N VAL A 437 13.22 10.72 -17.74
CA VAL A 437 12.90 9.60 -18.64
C VAL A 437 12.03 8.58 -17.91
N SER A 438 12.39 8.15 -16.70
CA SER A 438 11.63 7.12 -15.99
C SER A 438 10.23 7.58 -15.57
N PHE A 439 10.07 8.84 -15.19
CA PHE A 439 8.81 9.41 -14.67
C PHE A 439 7.84 9.69 -15.82
N THR A 440 8.37 10.05 -16.99
CA THR A 440 7.57 10.56 -18.11
C THR A 440 7.19 9.50 -19.12
N VAL A 441 8.01 8.48 -19.37
CA VAL A 441 7.66 7.39 -20.31
C VAL A 441 6.32 6.72 -19.96
N PRO A 442 6.01 6.31 -18.72
CA PRO A 442 4.69 5.75 -18.41
C PRO A 442 3.58 6.78 -18.57
N THR A 443 3.83 8.07 -18.31
CA THR A 443 2.85 9.14 -18.56
C THR A 443 2.59 9.31 -20.06
N LEU A 444 3.63 9.26 -20.89
CA LEU A 444 3.51 9.30 -22.35
C LEU A 444 2.68 8.11 -22.85
N LEU A 445 2.99 6.90 -22.41
CA LEU A 445 2.23 5.69 -22.76
C LEU A 445 0.77 5.80 -22.33
N ARG A 446 0.53 6.31 -21.12
CA ARG A 446 -0.81 6.55 -20.59
C ARG A 446 -1.63 7.49 -21.48
N ILE A 447 -1.10 8.65 -21.88
CA ILE A 447 -1.86 9.63 -22.69
C ILE A 447 -1.93 9.28 -24.17
N THR A 448 -1.11 8.33 -24.65
CA THR A 448 -1.06 7.91 -26.06
C THR A 448 -1.68 6.52 -26.28
N TYR A 449 -0.94 5.46 -26.00
CA TYR A 449 -1.33 4.08 -26.27
C TYR A 449 -2.42 3.58 -25.31
N ALA A 450 -2.18 3.72 -24.01
CA ALA A 450 -3.07 3.21 -22.97
C ALA A 450 -4.23 4.17 -22.63
N ARG A 451 -4.45 5.20 -23.45
CA ARG A 451 -5.43 6.27 -23.20
C ARG A 451 -6.87 5.77 -22.98
N ASN A 452 -7.21 4.66 -23.61
CA ASN A 452 -8.54 4.04 -23.56
C ASN A 452 -8.58 2.76 -22.71
N THR A 453 -7.42 2.24 -22.30
CA THR A 453 -7.31 0.98 -21.54
C THR A 453 -6.90 1.22 -20.09
N PHE A 454 -6.34 2.39 -19.77
CA PHE A 454 -5.95 2.76 -18.42
C PHE A 454 -7.17 2.87 -17.51
N LYS A 455 -7.15 2.07 -16.43
CA LYS A 455 -8.13 2.13 -15.35
C LYS A 455 -7.58 3.04 -14.22
N PRO A 456 -8.19 4.20 -13.96
CA PRO A 456 -7.72 5.08 -12.87
C PRO A 456 -7.91 4.42 -11.51
N GLY A 457 -6.94 4.62 -10.61
CA GLY A 457 -7.09 4.25 -9.20
C GLY A 457 -8.04 5.19 -8.44
N PRO A 458 -8.28 4.93 -7.14
CA PRO A 458 -9.20 5.71 -6.32
C PRO A 458 -8.79 7.19 -6.19
N TRP A 459 -7.50 7.51 -6.25
CA TRP A 459 -7.02 8.87 -6.46
C TRP A 459 -6.79 9.12 -7.96
N ASN A 460 -7.44 10.14 -8.51
CA ASN A 460 -7.28 10.54 -9.92
C ASN A 460 -7.54 12.03 -10.10
N LEU A 461 -7.06 12.59 -11.22
CA LEU A 461 -7.20 14.02 -11.55
C LEU A 461 -8.45 14.32 -12.38
N GLY A 462 -9.27 13.29 -12.67
CA GLY A 462 -10.45 13.39 -13.54
C GLY A 462 -10.12 14.08 -14.86
N ARG A 463 -10.78 15.22 -15.12
CA ARG A 463 -10.61 15.99 -16.38
C ARG A 463 -9.21 16.60 -16.54
N PHE A 464 -8.50 16.89 -15.44
CA PHE A 464 -7.17 17.51 -15.48
C PHE A 464 -6.05 16.52 -15.75
N SER A 465 -6.37 15.23 -15.73
CA SER A 465 -5.43 14.15 -15.94
C SER A 465 -4.65 14.25 -17.27
N TYR A 466 -5.34 14.50 -18.38
CA TYR A 466 -4.69 14.67 -19.69
C TYR A 466 -3.87 15.95 -19.77
N ILE A 467 -4.35 17.05 -19.16
CA ILE A 467 -3.66 18.34 -19.14
C ILE A 467 -2.33 18.19 -18.40
N SER A 468 -2.36 17.56 -17.22
CA SER A 468 -1.16 17.25 -16.44
C SER A 468 -0.18 16.39 -17.23
N GLY A 469 -0.67 15.36 -17.92
CA GLY A 469 0.17 14.47 -18.72
C GLY A 469 0.84 15.17 -19.91
N ILE A 470 0.10 16.02 -20.65
CA ILE A 470 0.65 16.80 -21.76
C ILE A 470 1.70 17.78 -21.25
N LEU A 471 1.43 18.47 -20.14
CA LEU A 471 2.37 19.39 -19.50
C LEU A 471 3.67 18.66 -19.10
N ALA A 472 3.55 17.52 -18.41
CA ALA A 472 4.68 16.70 -17.98
C ALA A 472 5.55 16.25 -19.17
N VAL A 473 4.93 15.67 -20.19
CA VAL A 473 5.64 15.19 -21.39
C VAL A 473 6.30 16.32 -22.15
N SER A 474 5.60 17.44 -22.36
CA SER A 474 6.15 18.58 -23.10
C SER A 474 7.32 19.23 -22.37
N PHE A 475 7.20 19.38 -21.05
CA PHE A 475 8.27 19.91 -20.20
C PHE A 475 9.52 19.03 -20.24
N VAL A 476 9.36 17.71 -20.07
CA VAL A 476 10.51 16.80 -20.06
C VAL A 476 11.15 16.66 -21.44
N LEU A 477 10.36 16.62 -22.53
CA LEU A 477 10.91 16.61 -23.89
C LEU A 477 11.74 17.86 -24.19
N LEU A 478 11.34 19.03 -23.68
CA LEU A 478 12.13 20.25 -23.76
C LEU A 478 13.41 20.16 -22.93
N MET A 479 13.32 19.62 -21.71
CA MET A 479 14.42 19.64 -20.75
C MET A 479 15.53 18.63 -21.04
N ILE A 480 15.23 17.44 -21.58
CA ILE A 480 16.26 16.41 -21.84
C ILE A 480 17.45 16.95 -22.67
N PRO A 481 17.23 17.65 -23.81
CA PRO A 481 18.33 18.29 -24.54
C PRO A 481 19.02 19.41 -23.76
N ILE A 482 18.27 20.24 -23.04
CA ILE A 482 18.81 21.38 -22.28
C ILE A 482 19.77 20.92 -21.19
N LEU A 483 19.46 19.84 -20.47
CA LEU A 483 20.33 19.28 -19.43
C LEU A 483 21.65 18.72 -20.00
N CYS A 484 21.73 18.53 -21.32
CA CYS A 484 22.93 18.11 -22.02
C CYS A 484 23.78 19.29 -22.54
N PHE A 485 23.28 20.53 -22.49
CA PHE A 485 24.01 21.67 -23.03
C PHE A 485 25.17 22.07 -22.09
N PRO A 486 26.36 22.37 -22.63
CA PRO A 486 27.44 22.99 -21.88
C PRO A 486 27.12 24.48 -21.63
N GLN A 487 27.74 25.07 -20.61
CA GLN A 487 27.61 26.50 -20.32
C GLN A 487 28.22 27.38 -21.44
N TYR A 488 29.33 26.93 -22.01
CA TYR A 488 30.09 27.60 -23.08
C TYR A 488 29.98 26.81 -24.38
N LYS A 489 30.06 27.48 -25.53
CA LYS A 489 29.92 26.88 -26.87
C LYS A 489 31.23 26.99 -27.66
N GLY A 490 31.29 26.27 -28.78
CA GLY A 490 32.33 26.46 -29.79
C GLY A 490 33.73 26.15 -29.27
N LYS A 491 34.64 27.12 -29.35
CA LYS A 491 36.06 26.96 -28.98
C LYS A 491 36.29 27.00 -27.47
N ASP A 492 35.38 27.60 -26.72
CA ASP A 492 35.48 27.77 -25.27
C ASP A 492 34.96 26.54 -24.51
N ASN A 493 34.29 25.61 -25.21
CA ASN A 493 33.89 24.30 -24.68
C ASN A 493 35.08 23.31 -24.74
N THR A 494 36.00 23.43 -23.80
CA THR A 494 37.12 22.50 -23.59
C THR A 494 36.66 21.24 -22.83
N PRO A 495 37.43 20.13 -22.85
CA PRO A 495 37.11 18.93 -22.05
C PRO A 495 36.91 19.22 -20.56
N ASP A 496 37.62 20.23 -20.04
CA ASP A 496 37.55 20.67 -18.64
C ASP A 496 36.34 21.56 -18.34
N MET A 497 35.57 21.97 -19.35
CA MET A 497 34.36 22.80 -19.22
C MET A 497 33.12 22.14 -19.85
N MET A 498 33.29 20.93 -20.40
CA MET A 498 32.24 20.21 -21.10
C MET A 498 31.22 19.62 -20.12
N ASN A 499 29.94 19.69 -20.50
CA ASN A 499 28.90 18.93 -19.84
C ASN A 499 28.97 17.45 -20.29
N TRP A 500 29.55 16.60 -19.43
CA TRP A 500 29.76 15.16 -19.69
C TRP A 500 28.49 14.30 -19.61
N THR A 501 27.35 14.89 -19.29
CA THR A 501 26.07 14.19 -19.13
C THR A 501 25.67 13.35 -20.33
N VAL A 502 25.92 13.85 -21.55
CA VAL A 502 25.60 13.12 -22.78
C VAL A 502 26.30 11.76 -22.79
N LEU A 503 27.59 11.74 -22.45
CA LEU A 503 28.37 10.51 -22.43
C LEU A 503 27.97 9.62 -21.25
N VAL A 504 27.84 10.19 -20.04
CA VAL A 504 27.62 9.38 -18.83
C VAL A 504 26.23 8.76 -18.81
N TYR A 505 25.17 9.52 -19.09
CA TYR A 505 23.81 8.97 -19.12
C TYR A 505 23.56 8.13 -20.37
N TRP A 506 23.71 8.70 -21.58
CA TRP A 506 23.35 7.98 -22.80
C TRP A 506 24.33 6.87 -23.14
N GLY A 507 25.61 7.00 -22.78
CA GLY A 507 26.58 5.90 -22.89
C GLY A 507 26.22 4.73 -21.99
N SER A 508 25.94 4.99 -20.70
CA SER A 508 25.49 3.93 -19.78
C SER A 508 24.17 3.31 -20.23
N MET A 509 23.22 4.13 -20.70
CA MET A 509 21.94 3.64 -21.22
C MET A 509 22.09 2.83 -22.49
N PHE A 510 22.99 3.23 -23.39
CA PHE A 510 23.31 2.46 -24.59
C PHE A 510 23.87 1.09 -24.20
N LEU A 511 24.75 1.01 -23.20
CA LEU A 511 25.28 -0.26 -22.72
C LEU A 511 24.20 -1.17 -22.14
N THR A 512 23.27 -0.65 -21.35
CA THR A 512 22.17 -1.46 -20.77
C THR A 512 21.18 -1.93 -21.84
N VAL A 513 20.89 -1.10 -22.85
CA VAL A 513 20.03 -1.48 -23.99
C VAL A 513 20.75 -2.49 -24.91
N ALA A 514 22.03 -2.28 -25.20
CA ALA A 514 22.83 -3.23 -25.97
C ALA A 514 22.90 -4.58 -25.24
N TRP A 515 23.12 -4.57 -23.92
CA TRP A 515 23.10 -5.78 -23.11
C TRP A 515 21.74 -6.49 -23.16
N TYR A 516 20.62 -5.76 -23.18
CA TYR A 516 19.31 -6.36 -23.37
C TYR A 516 19.20 -7.14 -24.68
N TYR A 517 19.57 -6.54 -25.80
CA TYR A 517 19.50 -7.20 -27.11
C TYR A 517 20.51 -8.35 -27.24
N ILE A 518 21.70 -8.26 -26.64
CA ILE A 518 22.71 -9.32 -26.70
C ILE A 518 22.30 -10.53 -25.83
N TYR A 519 21.82 -10.28 -24.61
CA TYR A 519 21.58 -11.36 -23.64
C TYR A 519 20.35 -11.14 -22.76
N ALA A 520 20.10 -9.94 -22.23
CA ALA A 520 19.15 -9.77 -21.13
C ALA A 520 17.68 -10.08 -21.54
N HIS A 521 17.31 -9.98 -22.82
CA HIS A 521 16.00 -10.41 -23.34
C HIS A 521 15.69 -11.90 -23.09
N LYS A 522 16.71 -12.74 -22.82
CA LYS A 522 16.55 -14.16 -22.49
C LYS A 522 16.18 -14.38 -21.03
N ILE A 523 16.53 -13.45 -20.14
CA ILE A 523 16.34 -13.57 -18.69
C ILE A 523 15.20 -12.67 -18.17
N TYR A 524 15.04 -11.50 -18.78
CA TYR A 524 14.04 -10.50 -18.40
C TYR A 524 12.97 -10.39 -19.50
N LEU A 525 11.75 -10.81 -19.16
CA LEU A 525 10.58 -10.82 -20.04
C LEU A 525 9.53 -9.78 -19.63
N GLY A 526 9.95 -8.81 -18.80
CA GLY A 526 9.07 -7.90 -18.07
C GLY A 526 8.94 -8.29 -16.59
N PRO A 527 8.16 -7.51 -15.82
CA PRO A 527 7.95 -7.78 -14.41
C PRO A 527 7.35 -9.17 -14.18
N LYS A 528 7.77 -9.85 -13.12
CA LYS A 528 7.37 -11.23 -12.81
C LYS A 528 6.59 -11.28 -11.50
N SER A 529 5.56 -12.12 -11.47
CA SER A 529 4.87 -12.40 -10.23
C SER A 529 5.79 -13.15 -9.26
N ASN A 530 5.83 -12.73 -8.00
CA ASN A 530 6.47 -13.48 -6.91
C ASN A 530 5.45 -14.29 -6.10
N ILE A 531 4.22 -14.45 -6.61
CA ILE A 531 3.22 -15.35 -6.04
C ILE A 531 3.58 -16.77 -6.46
N ASP A 532 3.50 -17.69 -5.52
CA ASP A 532 3.82 -19.09 -5.78
C ASP A 532 2.90 -19.66 -6.87
N ALA A 533 3.46 -20.42 -7.80
CA ALA A 533 2.71 -20.90 -8.97
C ALA A 533 1.50 -21.77 -8.62
N TYR A 534 1.51 -22.44 -7.45
CA TYR A 534 0.37 -23.23 -6.96
C TYR A 534 -0.81 -22.37 -6.48
N ASN A 535 -0.56 -21.08 -6.21
CA ASN A 535 -1.59 -20.09 -5.87
C ASN A 535 -2.12 -19.36 -7.11
N LEU A 536 -1.64 -19.67 -8.32
CA LEU A 536 -2.10 -19.04 -9.56
C LEU A 536 -3.01 -19.98 -10.34
N VAL A 537 -4.20 -19.51 -10.70
CA VAL A 537 -5.22 -20.27 -11.46
C VAL A 537 -5.50 -19.58 -12.78
N ASP A 538 -5.73 -20.33 -13.85
CA ASP A 538 -6.12 -19.75 -15.14
C ASP A 538 -7.61 -19.32 -15.14
N GLU A 539 -7.94 -18.20 -15.79
CA GLU A 539 -9.32 -17.68 -15.87
C GLU A 539 -10.31 -18.66 -16.53
N SER A 540 -9.79 -19.55 -17.39
CA SER A 540 -10.57 -20.57 -18.11
C SER A 540 -10.76 -21.87 -17.35
N GLU A 541 -10.00 -22.09 -16.27
CA GLU A 541 -10.37 -23.14 -15.33
C GLU A 541 -11.59 -22.61 -14.60
N ASP A 542 -12.75 -23.21 -14.88
CA ASP A 542 -13.84 -23.29 -13.92
C ASP A 542 -13.28 -24.03 -12.70
N VAL A 543 -12.45 -23.34 -11.91
CA VAL A 543 -12.36 -23.65 -10.49
C VAL A 543 -13.77 -23.36 -10.03
N ALA A 544 -14.56 -24.45 -9.99
CA ALA A 544 -15.72 -24.52 -9.15
C ALA A 544 -15.28 -23.83 -7.87
N VAL A 545 -15.81 -22.63 -7.65
CA VAL A 545 -15.88 -22.10 -6.31
C VAL A 545 -16.51 -23.27 -5.58
N ILE A 546 -15.71 -23.95 -4.76
CA ILE A 546 -16.26 -24.82 -3.74
C ILE A 546 -16.93 -23.80 -2.84
N ASP A 547 -18.16 -23.41 -3.23
CA ASP A 547 -19.11 -22.76 -2.37
C ASP A 547 -19.06 -23.59 -1.10
N GLY A 548 -18.81 -22.88 0.00
CA GLY A 548 -18.31 -23.44 1.24
C GLY A 548 -19.06 -24.70 1.62
N VAL A 549 -18.33 -25.62 2.26
CA VAL A 549 -18.84 -26.80 2.99
C VAL A 549 -20.33 -26.63 3.31
N ILE A 550 -21.20 -27.09 2.41
CA ILE A 550 -22.60 -27.24 2.74
C ILE A 550 -22.57 -28.53 3.55
N SER A 551 -22.59 -28.44 4.87
CA SER A 551 -23.01 -29.57 5.67
C SER A 551 -24.51 -29.71 5.41
N ALA A 552 -24.93 -30.79 4.74
CA ALA A 552 -26.34 -31.08 4.56
C ALA A 552 -26.95 -31.43 5.92
N HIS A 553 -28.02 -30.75 6.27
CA HIS A 553 -28.75 -30.95 7.51
C HIS A 553 -30.19 -31.36 7.22
N ASP A 554 -30.62 -32.46 7.82
CA ASP A 554 -32.01 -32.91 7.78
C ASP A 554 -32.51 -33.22 9.19
N VAL A 555 -33.73 -32.78 9.50
CA VAL A 555 -34.41 -33.12 10.76
C VAL A 555 -35.59 -34.05 10.46
N LEU A 556 -35.78 -35.04 11.32
CA LEU A 556 -36.84 -36.05 11.24
C LEU A 556 -37.53 -36.20 12.58
N LEU A 557 -38.87 -36.27 12.59
CA LEU A 557 -39.65 -36.58 13.80
C LEU A 557 -40.49 -37.84 13.64
N VAL A 558 -40.28 -38.78 14.57
CA VAL A 558 -41.00 -40.05 14.66
C VAL A 558 -42.09 -39.93 15.72
N HIS A 559 -43.31 -39.57 15.30
CA HIS A 559 -44.44 -39.28 16.19
C HIS A 559 -44.92 -40.47 17.04
N ASN A 560 -44.77 -41.71 16.54
CA ASN A 560 -45.28 -42.93 17.19
C ASN A 560 -44.19 -43.74 17.92
N ALA A 561 -43.07 -43.11 18.29
CA ALA A 561 -41.99 -43.79 19.00
C ALA A 561 -42.46 -44.26 20.40
N THR A 562 -42.18 -45.51 20.75
CA THR A 562 -42.36 -46.07 22.09
C THR A 562 -40.99 -46.24 22.77
N PRO A 563 -40.92 -46.38 24.11
CA PRO A 563 -39.65 -46.66 24.78
C PRO A 563 -38.92 -47.88 24.21
N GLY A 564 -39.66 -48.92 23.80
CA GLY A 564 -39.10 -50.13 23.18
C GLY A 564 -38.49 -49.86 21.80
N THR A 565 -39.16 -49.10 20.93
CA THR A 565 -38.62 -48.76 19.59
C THR A 565 -37.45 -47.80 19.68
N ILE A 566 -37.43 -46.90 20.67
CA ILE A 566 -36.32 -45.98 20.91
C ILE A 566 -35.08 -46.76 21.37
N LEU A 567 -35.23 -47.70 22.31
CA LEU A 567 -34.15 -48.57 22.75
C LEU A 567 -33.61 -49.43 21.62
N GLN A 568 -34.50 -50.03 20.81
CA GLN A 568 -34.10 -50.82 19.66
C GLN A 568 -33.27 -49.99 18.66
N PHE A 569 -33.70 -48.78 18.34
CA PHE A 569 -32.96 -47.88 17.44
C PHE A 569 -31.56 -47.53 17.98
N HIS A 570 -31.45 -47.26 19.28
CA HIS A 570 -30.18 -47.02 19.93
C HIS A 570 -29.26 -48.25 19.96
N ASP A 571 -29.81 -49.45 20.14
CA ASP A 571 -29.07 -50.71 20.08
C ASP A 571 -28.56 -50.99 18.65
N GLU A 572 -29.40 -50.75 17.63
CA GLU A 572 -29.02 -50.88 16.21
C GLU A 572 -27.92 -49.90 15.83
N LEU A 573 -27.99 -48.64 16.28
CA LEU A 573 -26.92 -47.66 16.15
C LEU A 573 -25.63 -48.13 16.83
N SER A 574 -25.71 -48.60 18.08
CA SER A 574 -24.56 -49.09 18.84
C SER A 574 -23.83 -50.24 18.15
N ASN A 575 -24.57 -51.13 17.47
CA ASN A 575 -24.00 -52.23 16.67
C ASN A 575 -23.17 -51.76 15.47
N LYS A 576 -23.28 -50.48 15.05
CA LYS A 576 -22.46 -49.88 13.99
C LYS A 576 -21.15 -49.28 14.50
N LEU A 577 -20.80 -49.52 15.77
CA LEU A 577 -19.60 -48.99 16.42
C LEU A 577 -19.47 -47.44 16.30
N PRO A 578 -20.51 -46.66 16.63
CA PRO A 578 -20.44 -45.20 16.59
C PRO A 578 -19.51 -44.68 17.69
N THR A 579 -18.88 -43.54 17.42
CA THR A 579 -18.20 -42.78 18.46
C THR A 579 -19.23 -41.91 19.18
N LEU A 580 -19.51 -42.20 20.46
CA LEU A 580 -20.43 -41.39 21.26
C LEU A 580 -19.76 -40.06 21.63
N LYS A 581 -20.29 -38.94 21.12
CA LYS A 581 -19.70 -37.59 21.32
C LYS A 581 -20.27 -36.87 22.54
N GLY A 582 -21.43 -37.28 23.04
CA GLY A 582 -22.01 -36.73 24.27
C GLY A 582 -23.52 -36.84 24.36
N LYS A 583 -24.08 -36.25 25.42
CA LYS A 583 -25.52 -36.05 25.58
C LYS A 583 -25.87 -34.63 25.15
N TRP A 584 -27.07 -34.43 24.62
CA TRP A 584 -27.57 -33.11 24.26
C TRP A 584 -29.07 -33.00 24.52
N ASN A 585 -29.51 -31.76 24.75
CA ASN A 585 -30.89 -31.37 24.95
C ASN A 585 -31.17 -30.13 24.08
N PHE A 586 -32.43 -29.77 23.87
CA PHE A 586 -32.78 -28.49 23.25
C PHE A 586 -34.07 -27.90 23.80
N SER A 587 -34.20 -26.58 23.70
CA SER A 587 -35.44 -25.85 23.95
C SER A 587 -35.89 -25.16 22.66
N PHE A 588 -37.15 -25.35 22.28
CA PHE A 588 -37.77 -24.67 21.15
C PHE A 588 -39.02 -23.91 21.62
N LYS A 589 -39.02 -22.59 21.45
CA LYS A 589 -40.08 -21.69 21.95
C LYS A 589 -40.76 -20.99 20.80
N ILE A 590 -42.07 -20.82 20.93
CA ILE A 590 -42.90 -20.11 19.94
C ILE A 590 -43.57 -18.94 20.63
N PHE A 591 -43.32 -17.74 20.12
CA PHE A 591 -43.97 -16.51 20.54
C PHE A 591 -44.88 -16.00 19.43
N ARG A 592 -45.98 -15.36 19.83
CA ARG A 592 -46.90 -14.68 18.93
C ARG A 592 -46.83 -13.18 19.17
N ASN A 593 -46.81 -12.40 18.09
CA ASN A 593 -46.83 -10.95 18.20
C ASN A 593 -48.12 -10.46 18.89
N ASN A 594 -48.00 -9.38 19.64
CA ASN A 594 -49.13 -8.67 20.17
C ASN A 594 -49.71 -7.76 19.06
N THR A 595 -50.90 -8.10 18.58
CA THR A 595 -51.58 -7.36 17.50
C THR A 595 -51.95 -5.93 17.86
N TYR A 596 -51.96 -5.59 19.15
CA TYR A 596 -52.22 -4.23 19.65
C TYR A 596 -50.95 -3.39 19.81
N SER A 597 -49.77 -4.00 19.64
CA SER A 597 -48.50 -3.28 19.72
C SER A 597 -48.11 -2.77 18.34
N ILE A 598 -48.38 -1.49 18.09
CA ILE A 598 -48.18 -0.82 16.80
C ILE A 598 -47.10 0.26 16.97
N PRO A 599 -46.18 0.43 16.00
CA PRO A 599 -45.21 1.53 16.05
C PRO A 599 -45.90 2.89 16.19
N PRO A 600 -45.35 3.84 16.97
CA PRO A 600 -45.99 5.15 17.22
C PRO A 600 -46.35 5.91 15.93
N GLU A 601 -45.53 5.73 14.90
CA GLU A 601 -45.68 6.35 13.58
C GLU A 601 -46.93 5.87 12.83
N LEU A 602 -47.41 4.66 13.12
CA LEU A 602 -48.57 4.04 12.47
C LEU A 602 -49.82 4.05 13.37
N ALA A 603 -49.68 4.44 14.64
CA ALA A 603 -50.74 4.43 15.65
C ALA A 603 -51.91 5.37 15.32
N SER A 604 -51.69 6.41 14.50
CA SER A 604 -52.75 7.32 14.04
C SER A 604 -53.59 6.73 12.90
N THR A 605 -53.06 5.74 12.19
CA THR A 605 -53.67 5.15 10.98
C THR A 605 -54.16 3.71 11.18
N GLN A 606 -53.67 3.00 12.19
CA GLN A 606 -54.01 1.60 12.45
C GLN A 606 -54.30 1.38 13.93
N THR A 607 -55.37 0.65 14.23
CA THR A 607 -55.78 0.29 15.60
C THR A 607 -55.36 -1.13 15.99
N THR A 608 -55.08 -2.01 15.02
CA THR A 608 -54.52 -3.35 15.21
C THR A 608 -53.68 -3.78 14.01
N SER A 609 -52.59 -4.51 14.22
CA SER A 609 -51.85 -5.21 13.16
C SER A 609 -52.75 -6.25 12.47
N THR A 610 -52.68 -6.34 11.14
CA THR A 610 -53.56 -7.18 10.31
C THR A 610 -53.13 -8.64 10.23
N GLU A 611 -51.90 -8.98 10.62
CA GLU A 611 -51.35 -10.33 10.51
C GLU A 611 -50.72 -10.82 11.82
N ASN A 612 -50.98 -12.09 12.13
CA ASN A 612 -50.28 -12.78 13.21
C ASN A 612 -48.88 -13.15 12.72
N LYS A 613 -47.87 -12.60 13.38
CA LYS A 613 -46.46 -12.96 13.18
C LYS A 613 -46.02 -13.88 14.30
N TYR A 614 -45.17 -14.84 13.97
CA TYR A 614 -44.59 -15.77 14.92
C TYR A 614 -43.09 -15.57 15.02
N LEU A 615 -42.57 -15.67 16.23
CA LEU A 615 -41.15 -15.71 16.54
C LEU A 615 -40.84 -17.11 17.06
N TYR A 616 -39.94 -17.81 16.40
CA TYR A 616 -39.47 -19.13 16.80
C TYR A 616 -38.09 -18.98 17.38
N THR A 617 -37.77 -19.70 18.45
CA THR A 617 -36.46 -19.62 19.07
C THR A 617 -35.98 -21.01 19.45
N TRP A 618 -34.82 -21.39 18.93
CA TRP A 618 -34.19 -22.68 19.08
C TRP A 618 -32.87 -22.54 19.83
N VAL A 619 -32.73 -23.28 20.91
CA VAL A 619 -31.58 -23.25 21.82
C VAL A 619 -31.11 -24.69 22.06
N PRO A 620 -30.13 -25.18 21.28
CA PRO A 620 -29.51 -26.49 21.51
C PRO A 620 -28.43 -26.40 22.58
N SER A 621 -28.31 -27.43 23.42
CA SER A 621 -27.33 -27.44 24.52
C SER A 621 -25.88 -27.62 24.07
N TYR A 622 -25.65 -28.04 22.82
CA TYR A 622 -24.29 -28.22 22.28
C TYR A 622 -23.70 -26.92 21.73
N LEU A 623 -24.53 -25.88 21.49
CA LEU A 623 -24.08 -24.53 21.18
C LEU A 623 -24.14 -23.71 22.46
N ASN A 624 -22.99 -23.44 23.07
CA ASN A 624 -22.92 -22.86 24.41
C ASN A 624 -23.56 -21.46 24.44
N ASP A 625 -24.55 -21.26 25.32
CA ASP A 625 -25.36 -20.04 25.44
C ASP A 625 -25.70 -19.38 24.08
N SER A 626 -26.12 -20.20 23.13
CA SER A 626 -26.40 -19.76 21.77
C SER A 626 -27.84 -20.07 21.37
N CYS A 627 -28.44 -19.16 20.64
CA CYS A 627 -29.87 -19.10 20.40
C CYS A 627 -30.12 -18.66 18.96
N VAL A 628 -30.83 -19.46 18.19
CA VAL A 628 -31.21 -19.14 16.81
C VAL A 628 -32.69 -18.79 16.77
N THR A 629 -33.03 -17.67 16.17
CA THR A 629 -34.38 -17.13 16.17
C THR A 629 -34.87 -16.92 14.74
N LEU A 630 -36.12 -17.33 14.45
CA LEU A 630 -36.80 -17.04 13.19
C LEU A 630 -37.99 -16.12 13.40
N ILE A 631 -38.13 -15.11 12.54
CA ILE A 631 -39.31 -14.26 12.46
C ILE A 631 -40.10 -14.65 11.21
N ASP A 632 -41.35 -15.04 11.43
CA ASP A 632 -42.33 -15.41 10.40
C ASP A 632 -41.84 -16.46 9.40
N LYS A 633 -40.91 -17.33 9.82
CA LYS A 633 -40.23 -18.31 8.96
C LYS A 633 -39.65 -17.71 7.68
N LYS A 634 -39.27 -16.43 7.71
CA LYS A 634 -38.78 -15.67 6.55
C LYS A 634 -37.44 -14.98 6.80
N THR A 635 -37.09 -14.78 8.06
CA THR A 635 -35.86 -14.10 8.48
C THR A 635 -35.32 -14.82 9.71
N SER A 636 -34.02 -15.04 9.76
CA SER A 636 -33.30 -15.66 10.87
C SER A 636 -32.38 -14.65 11.52
N ALA A 637 -32.08 -14.86 12.79
CA ALA A 637 -31.04 -14.17 13.50
C ALA A 637 -30.42 -15.17 14.48
N VAL A 638 -29.09 -15.20 14.51
CA VAL A 638 -28.32 -16.02 15.44
C VAL A 638 -27.83 -15.14 16.58
N PHE A 639 -27.91 -15.61 17.81
CA PHE A 639 -27.47 -14.91 19.02
C PHE A 639 -26.50 -15.82 19.77
N SER A 640 -25.31 -15.35 20.11
CA SER A 640 -24.31 -16.15 20.83
C SER A 640 -23.63 -15.32 21.92
N HIS A 641 -23.41 -15.92 23.09
CA HIS A 641 -22.69 -15.27 24.19
C HIS A 641 -21.20 -15.64 24.26
N VAL A 642 -20.75 -16.60 23.46
CA VAL A 642 -19.37 -17.12 23.49
C VAL A 642 -18.73 -16.90 22.12
N VAL A 643 -17.57 -16.25 22.10
CA VAL A 643 -16.78 -16.07 20.88
C VAL A 643 -15.93 -17.32 20.68
N GLN A 644 -15.72 -17.75 19.44
CA GLN A 644 -15.01 -19.00 19.12
C GLN A 644 -13.59 -19.06 19.71
N GLU A 645 -12.93 -17.91 19.90
CA GLU A 645 -11.60 -17.78 20.51
C GLU A 645 -11.59 -18.07 22.02
N GLU A 646 -12.75 -18.02 22.68
CA GLU A 646 -12.91 -18.24 24.13
C GLU A 646 -13.28 -19.71 24.47
N VAL A 647 -13.54 -20.54 23.45
CA VAL A 647 -13.86 -21.96 23.63
C VAL A 647 -12.59 -22.75 23.95
N THR A 648 -12.48 -23.20 25.20
CA THR A 648 -11.32 -23.96 25.70
C THR A 648 -11.55 -25.48 25.71
N ASN A 649 -12.80 -25.92 25.54
CA ASN A 649 -13.20 -27.32 25.58
C ASN A 649 -13.42 -27.86 24.16
N PRO A 650 -12.68 -28.89 23.70
CA PRO A 650 -12.80 -29.43 22.34
C PRO A 650 -14.14 -30.11 22.04
N PHE A 651 -15.01 -30.28 23.04
CA PHE A 651 -16.37 -30.83 22.88
C PHE A 651 -17.47 -29.75 22.87
N GLU A 652 -17.13 -28.47 23.03
CA GLU A 652 -18.07 -27.36 22.94
C GLU A 652 -18.05 -26.77 21.54
N PHE A 653 -19.22 -26.69 20.91
CA PHE A 653 -19.37 -26.03 19.61
C PHE A 653 -19.72 -24.56 19.86
N ALA A 654 -18.98 -23.65 19.25
CA ALA A 654 -19.35 -22.24 19.17
C ALA A 654 -19.83 -21.92 17.75
N ILE A 655 -20.71 -20.93 17.67
CA ILE A 655 -21.07 -20.35 16.38
C ILE A 655 -19.80 -19.70 15.81
N PRO A 656 -19.44 -19.98 14.55
CA PRO A 656 -18.26 -19.39 13.92
C PRO A 656 -18.28 -17.87 14.02
N ASN A 657 -17.13 -17.26 14.27
CA ASN A 657 -17.02 -15.80 14.45
C ASN A 657 -17.55 -15.01 13.23
N ASP A 658 -17.60 -15.61 12.05
CA ASP A 658 -18.16 -15.02 10.84
C ASP A 658 -19.66 -14.65 10.97
N HIS A 659 -20.45 -15.41 11.73
CA HIS A 659 -21.87 -15.09 11.94
C HIS A 659 -22.07 -13.83 12.79
N LEU A 660 -21.14 -13.52 13.71
CA LEU A 660 -21.15 -12.29 14.53
C LEU A 660 -20.99 -11.02 13.69
N HIS A 661 -20.34 -11.12 12.53
CA HIS A 661 -20.14 -10.01 11.61
C HIS A 661 -21.33 -9.76 10.65
N ASN A 662 -22.23 -10.74 10.52
CA ASN A 662 -23.44 -10.67 9.68
C ASN A 662 -24.71 -10.24 10.44
N GLY A 663 -24.55 -9.71 11.65
CA GLY A 663 -25.65 -9.19 12.47
C GLY A 663 -26.05 -10.06 13.66
N ALA A 664 -25.35 -11.17 13.93
CA ALA A 664 -25.45 -11.84 15.22
C ALA A 664 -24.79 -10.98 16.31
N THR A 665 -25.48 -10.78 17.44
CA THR A 665 -24.95 -9.98 18.55
C THR A 665 -24.28 -10.87 19.59
N SER A 666 -23.00 -10.63 19.86
CA SER A 666 -22.32 -11.05 21.08
C SER A 666 -22.30 -9.88 22.05
N GLY A 667 -23.25 -9.83 22.99
CA GLY A 667 -23.24 -8.72 23.96
C GLY A 667 -24.50 -8.50 24.78
N LEU A 668 -25.46 -9.43 24.80
CA LEU A 668 -26.48 -9.36 25.84
C LEU A 668 -25.89 -9.94 27.14
N ASN A 669 -26.12 -9.29 28.29
CA ASN A 669 -25.82 -9.91 29.59
C ASN A 669 -26.82 -11.04 29.92
N ASP A 670 -27.95 -11.07 29.19
CA ASP A 670 -29.05 -12.02 29.37
C ASP A 670 -29.30 -12.77 28.04
N SER A 671 -29.70 -14.05 28.07
CA SER A 671 -30.09 -14.78 26.84
C SER A 671 -31.19 -14.07 26.05
N PHE A 672 -31.20 -14.19 24.72
CA PHE A 672 -32.23 -13.56 23.88
C PHE A 672 -33.65 -13.99 24.29
N ASP A 673 -33.82 -15.27 24.64
CA ASP A 673 -35.05 -15.80 25.22
C ASP A 673 -35.49 -15.08 26.49
N TYR A 674 -34.54 -14.72 27.36
CA TYR A 674 -34.81 -13.94 28.56
C TYR A 674 -35.15 -12.49 28.21
N LEU A 675 -34.46 -11.89 27.23
CA LEU A 675 -34.76 -10.54 26.74
C LEU A 675 -36.20 -10.45 26.22
N VAL A 676 -36.62 -11.40 25.38
CA VAL A 676 -38.00 -11.45 24.85
C VAL A 676 -38.99 -11.61 26.00
N ASN A 677 -38.72 -12.55 26.90
CA ASN A 677 -39.61 -12.84 28.02
C ASN A 677 -39.62 -11.80 29.13
N GLN A 678 -38.66 -10.88 29.26
CA GLN A 678 -38.64 -9.91 30.36
C GLN A 678 -38.81 -8.48 29.88
N ARG A 679 -38.25 -8.15 28.71
CA ARG A 679 -38.20 -6.78 28.20
C ARG A 679 -39.10 -6.54 27.00
N LEU A 680 -39.46 -7.59 26.25
CA LEU A 680 -40.34 -7.50 25.06
C LEU A 680 -41.69 -8.20 25.23
N GLN A 681 -42.13 -8.48 26.47
CA GLN A 681 -43.43 -9.14 26.74
C GLN A 681 -44.63 -8.38 26.16
N SER A 682 -44.52 -7.06 26.02
CA SER A 682 -45.57 -6.21 25.41
C SER A 682 -45.67 -6.39 23.90
N LEU A 683 -44.60 -6.85 23.24
CA LEU A 683 -44.52 -7.08 21.79
C LEU A 683 -44.77 -8.56 21.44
N TRP A 684 -44.31 -9.49 22.27
CA TRP A 684 -44.34 -10.92 22.01
C TRP A 684 -44.83 -11.69 23.23
N THR A 685 -45.81 -12.57 23.02
CA THR A 685 -46.33 -13.45 24.06
C THR A 685 -45.91 -14.89 23.77
N GLN A 686 -45.22 -15.53 24.71
CA GLN A 686 -44.85 -16.94 24.60
C GLN A 686 -46.11 -17.81 24.59
N ARG A 687 -46.25 -18.67 23.57
CA ARG A 687 -47.43 -19.54 23.39
C ARG A 687 -47.12 -21.00 23.67
N GLN A 688 -45.97 -21.49 23.23
CA GLN A 688 -45.58 -22.88 23.38
C GLN A 688 -44.10 -23.01 23.73
N VAL A 689 -43.78 -24.06 24.48
CA VAL A 689 -42.41 -24.47 24.80
C VAL A 689 -42.32 -25.97 24.59
N ILE A 690 -41.42 -26.36 23.70
CA ILE A 690 -41.12 -27.73 23.33
C ILE A 690 -39.71 -28.03 23.81
N LYS A 691 -39.50 -29.19 24.43
CA LYS A 691 -38.19 -29.59 24.95
C LYS A 691 -37.78 -30.92 24.35
N GLY A 692 -36.53 -31.01 23.93
CA GLY A 692 -35.86 -32.28 23.63
C GLY A 692 -34.96 -32.66 24.79
N ASP A 693 -35.23 -33.80 25.42
CA ASP A 693 -34.46 -34.28 26.58
C ASP A 693 -33.94 -35.70 26.35
N GLY A 694 -32.86 -36.04 27.07
CA GLY A 694 -32.28 -37.40 27.05
C GLY A 694 -31.62 -37.76 25.72
N GLY A 695 -31.18 -36.76 24.95
CA GLY A 695 -30.61 -36.95 23.63
C GLY A 695 -29.16 -37.41 23.63
N GLN A 696 -28.76 -38.08 22.55
CA GLN A 696 -27.39 -38.56 22.33
C GLN A 696 -26.86 -38.09 20.97
N ILE A 697 -25.54 -37.84 20.90
CA ILE A 697 -24.81 -37.49 19.67
C ILE A 697 -23.93 -38.67 19.28
N TYR A 698 -24.19 -39.22 18.10
CA TYR A 698 -23.42 -40.30 17.48
C TYR A 698 -22.62 -39.76 16.31
N GLU A 699 -21.34 -40.10 16.25
CA GLU A 699 -20.48 -39.87 15.10
C GLU A 699 -20.15 -41.21 14.43
N LEU A 700 -20.40 -41.27 13.13
CA LEU A 700 -20.24 -42.45 12.29
C LEU A 700 -19.32 -42.11 11.10
N GLU A 701 -18.83 -43.15 10.42
CA GLU A 701 -18.07 -43.02 9.17
C GLU A 701 -16.87 -42.05 9.26
N ASN A 702 -16.09 -42.12 10.34
CA ASN A 702 -14.92 -41.25 10.60
C ASN A 702 -15.21 -39.73 10.54
N GLY A 703 -16.41 -39.32 10.95
CA GLY A 703 -16.80 -37.91 11.02
C GLY A 703 -17.61 -37.41 9.81
N ASN A 704 -17.96 -38.29 8.87
CA ASN A 704 -18.75 -37.92 7.70
C ASN A 704 -20.26 -37.84 7.98
N LEU A 705 -20.73 -38.52 9.03
CA LEU A 705 -22.14 -38.56 9.42
C LEU A 705 -22.29 -38.35 10.93
N ILE A 706 -23.04 -37.33 11.32
CA ILE A 706 -23.41 -37.07 12.71
C ILE A 706 -24.91 -37.26 12.87
N ILE A 707 -25.31 -38.10 13.82
CA ILE A 707 -26.71 -38.37 14.16
C ILE A 707 -26.99 -37.90 15.58
N ARG A 708 -27.95 -36.99 15.74
CA ARG A 708 -28.39 -36.47 17.04
C ARG A 708 -29.82 -36.89 17.30
N THR A 709 -30.07 -37.59 18.41
CA THR A 709 -31.43 -38.01 18.79
C THR A 709 -31.91 -37.26 20.01
N ALA A 710 -33.20 -36.97 20.16
CA ALA A 710 -33.77 -36.38 21.37
C ALA A 710 -35.26 -36.73 21.55
N ASN A 711 -35.68 -36.97 22.79
CA ASN A 711 -37.09 -37.23 23.11
C ASN A 711 -37.85 -35.90 23.21
N VAL A 712 -38.81 -35.69 22.31
CA VAL A 712 -39.57 -34.44 22.23
C VAL A 712 -40.75 -34.48 23.18
N THR A 713 -40.85 -33.46 24.03
CA THR A 713 -41.99 -33.25 24.94
C THR A 713 -42.61 -31.87 24.73
N LEU A 714 -43.95 -31.82 24.77
CA LEU A 714 -44.73 -30.60 24.76
C LEU A 714 -45.59 -30.57 26.02
N HIS A 715 -45.36 -29.57 26.88
CA HIS A 715 -45.99 -29.45 28.20
C HIS A 715 -45.87 -30.72 29.08
N GLY A 716 -44.71 -31.39 29.02
CA GLY A 716 -44.42 -32.61 29.79
C GLY A 716 -44.98 -33.90 29.19
N ASN A 717 -45.76 -33.83 28.11
CA ASN A 717 -46.24 -35.01 27.38
C ASN A 717 -45.26 -35.36 26.25
N PHE A 718 -44.88 -36.62 26.15
CA PHE A 718 -44.05 -37.14 25.07
C PHE A 718 -44.79 -37.07 23.72
N ARG A 719 -44.10 -36.58 22.68
CA ARG A 719 -44.66 -36.34 21.33
C ARG A 719 -43.94 -37.08 20.21
N GLY A 720 -42.76 -37.65 20.48
CA GLY A 720 -42.00 -38.42 19.50
C GLY A 720 -40.50 -38.38 19.73
N LEU A 721 -39.78 -39.18 18.95
CA LEU A 721 -38.31 -39.15 18.89
C LEU A 721 -37.89 -38.25 17.72
N LEU A 722 -37.10 -37.21 18.00
CA LEU A 722 -36.48 -36.38 16.98
C LEU A 722 -35.08 -36.92 16.65
N ILE A 723 -34.76 -36.94 15.35
CA ILE A 723 -33.48 -37.37 14.80
C ILE A 723 -33.01 -36.26 13.86
N GLN A 724 -31.85 -35.67 14.15
CA GLN A 724 -31.17 -34.71 13.28
C GLN A 724 -29.96 -35.41 12.65
N LEU A 725 -29.83 -35.30 11.34
CA LEU A 725 -28.74 -35.84 10.54
C LEU A 725 -27.90 -34.68 9.99
N GLU A 726 -26.58 -34.81 10.05
CA GLU A 726 -25.61 -33.86 9.51
C GLU A 726 -24.58 -34.63 8.68
N ILE A 727 -24.36 -34.17 7.44
CA ILE A 727 -23.51 -34.82 6.44
C ILE A 727 -22.55 -33.80 5.82
N ASP A 728 -21.26 -34.10 5.80
CA ASP A 728 -20.23 -33.26 5.16
C ASP A 728 -20.22 -33.47 3.62
N HIS A 729 -20.74 -32.50 2.84
CA HIS A 729 -20.79 -32.61 1.37
C HIS A 729 -19.41 -32.59 0.69
N SER A 730 -18.36 -32.11 1.35
CA SER A 730 -17.04 -31.99 0.73
C SER A 730 -16.37 -33.34 0.41
N LYS A 731 -16.94 -34.45 0.92
CA LYS A 731 -16.40 -35.80 0.79
C LYS A 731 -17.33 -36.79 0.10
N LEU A 732 -18.40 -36.32 -0.55
CA LEU A 732 -19.39 -37.16 -1.22
C LEU A 732 -19.44 -36.90 -2.73
N ASP A 733 -19.40 -37.97 -3.53
CA ASP A 733 -19.29 -37.93 -5.00
C ASP A 733 -20.61 -37.59 -5.73
N SER A 734 -21.73 -37.36 -5.03
CA SER A 734 -23.07 -37.21 -5.62
C SER A 734 -23.76 -35.89 -5.28
N VAL A 735 -24.40 -35.28 -6.28
CA VAL A 735 -25.02 -33.93 -6.22
C VAL A 735 -26.46 -33.91 -5.64
N ASP A 736 -27.08 -35.08 -5.42
CA ASP A 736 -28.49 -35.15 -4.98
C ASP A 736 -28.62 -35.46 -3.47
N VAL A 737 -28.88 -34.40 -2.69
CA VAL A 737 -28.98 -34.43 -1.22
C VAL A 737 -30.13 -35.32 -0.72
N GLU A 738 -31.28 -35.30 -1.38
CA GLU A 738 -32.47 -36.06 -0.97
C GLU A 738 -32.23 -37.57 -1.09
N GLN A 739 -31.48 -37.98 -2.12
CA GLN A 739 -31.11 -39.38 -2.33
C GLN A 739 -30.12 -39.86 -1.27
N ILE A 740 -29.13 -39.04 -0.90
CA ILE A 740 -28.16 -39.36 0.15
C ILE A 740 -28.88 -39.63 1.48
N PHE A 741 -29.85 -38.80 1.85
CA PHE A 741 -30.59 -38.99 3.10
C PHE A 741 -31.53 -40.20 3.07
N LYS A 742 -32.15 -40.51 1.93
CA LYS A 742 -32.91 -41.78 1.76
C LYS A 742 -32.00 -43.00 1.91
N ASP A 743 -30.79 -42.92 1.36
CA ASP A 743 -29.80 -44.00 1.49
C ASP A 743 -29.31 -44.14 2.93
N VAL A 744 -29.07 -43.04 3.65
CA VAL A 744 -28.68 -43.04 5.08
C VAL A 744 -29.82 -43.57 5.94
N THR A 745 -31.04 -43.09 5.77
CA THR A 745 -32.20 -43.55 6.53
C THR A 745 -32.49 -45.05 6.31
N SER A 746 -32.35 -45.55 5.08
CA SER A 746 -32.46 -46.98 4.79
C SER A 746 -31.27 -47.80 5.31
N ARG A 747 -30.05 -47.25 5.31
CA ARG A 747 -28.82 -47.97 5.73
C ARG A 747 -28.75 -48.17 7.24
N TYR A 748 -29.32 -47.24 8.00
CA TYR A 748 -29.33 -47.23 9.47
C TYR A 748 -30.69 -47.57 10.07
N ASP A 749 -31.60 -48.14 9.27
CA ASP A 749 -32.97 -48.54 9.69
C ASP A 749 -33.70 -47.44 10.48
N ILE A 750 -33.51 -46.17 10.06
CA ILE A 750 -34.09 -45.01 10.75
C ILE A 750 -35.63 -45.10 10.65
N PRO A 751 -36.37 -45.00 11.77
CA PRO A 751 -37.82 -45.18 11.76
C PRO A 751 -38.51 -44.15 10.84
N ALA A 752 -39.53 -44.59 10.10
CA ALA A 752 -40.30 -43.71 9.23
C ALA A 752 -40.96 -42.58 10.04
N GLY A 753 -40.68 -41.33 9.62
CA GLY A 753 -41.16 -40.11 10.28
C GLY A 753 -41.36 -38.98 9.29
N ASN A 754 -41.80 -37.82 9.78
CA ASN A 754 -41.90 -36.62 8.96
C ASN A 754 -40.49 -36.03 8.79
N LEU A 755 -39.95 -36.14 7.58
CA LEU A 755 -38.66 -35.57 7.17
C LEU A 755 -38.86 -34.13 6.69
N CYS A 756 -37.97 -33.22 7.11
CA CYS A 756 -37.91 -31.86 6.58
C CYS A 756 -36.49 -31.56 6.12
N HIS A 757 -36.33 -31.30 4.82
CA HIS A 757 -35.07 -31.01 4.14
C HIS A 757 -35.08 -29.62 3.48
N ARG A 758 -35.95 -28.71 3.93
CA ARG A 758 -36.11 -27.40 3.28
C ARG A 758 -34.91 -26.51 3.53
N VAL A 759 -34.45 -25.89 2.44
CA VAL A 759 -33.51 -24.76 2.41
C VAL A 759 -34.33 -23.53 2.04
N MET A 760 -34.27 -22.45 2.83
CA MET A 760 -34.78 -21.16 2.34
C MET A 760 -33.70 -20.48 1.52
N ASP A 761 -34.11 -19.82 0.41
CA ASP A 761 -33.26 -19.12 -0.58
C ASP A 761 -31.75 -19.18 -0.29
N GLY A 762 -31.01 -20.02 -1.03
CA GLY A 762 -29.60 -20.31 -0.78
C GLY A 762 -28.64 -19.10 -0.90
N ASN A 763 -29.17 -17.91 -1.22
CA ASN A 763 -28.45 -16.65 -1.20
C ASN A 763 -28.64 -15.82 0.08
N ALA A 764 -29.51 -16.25 1.02
CA ALA A 764 -30.04 -15.39 2.08
C ALA A 764 -29.93 -15.92 3.51
N PHE A 765 -29.76 -17.24 3.73
CA PHE A 765 -29.70 -17.84 5.07
C PHE A 765 -28.42 -18.61 5.34
N ASP A 766 -28.07 -18.64 6.62
CA ASP A 766 -26.95 -19.40 7.16
C ASP A 766 -27.39 -20.79 7.64
N GLU A 767 -26.45 -21.73 7.80
CA GLU A 767 -26.70 -23.14 8.18
C GLU A 767 -27.61 -23.27 9.43
N PHE A 768 -27.41 -22.40 10.42
CA PHE A 768 -28.19 -22.41 11.66
C PHE A 768 -29.63 -21.91 11.46
N GLY A 769 -29.84 -20.92 10.59
CA GLY A 769 -31.17 -20.42 10.22
C GLY A 769 -32.01 -21.46 9.50
N ASP A 770 -31.41 -22.20 8.56
CA ASP A 770 -32.06 -23.32 7.88
C ASP A 770 -32.42 -24.44 8.85
N LEU A 771 -31.50 -24.81 9.74
CA LEU A 771 -31.77 -25.80 10.78
C LEU A 771 -32.94 -25.36 11.66
N ALA A 772 -32.95 -24.12 12.14
CA ALA A 772 -34.05 -23.58 12.94
C ALA A 772 -35.40 -23.61 12.18
N LEU A 773 -35.38 -23.48 10.84
CA LEU A 773 -36.58 -23.55 10.01
C LEU A 773 -37.11 -24.97 9.96
N GLN A 774 -36.24 -25.95 9.76
CA GLN A 774 -36.62 -27.37 9.77
C GLN A 774 -37.25 -27.75 11.12
N TYR A 775 -36.68 -27.28 12.24
CA TYR A 775 -37.30 -27.44 13.57
C TYR A 775 -38.67 -26.75 13.66
N ALA A 776 -38.82 -25.54 13.12
CA ALA A 776 -40.08 -24.80 13.13
C ALA A 776 -41.18 -25.43 12.26
N GLU A 777 -40.82 -26.23 11.25
CA GLU A 777 -41.77 -27.00 10.44
C GLU A 777 -42.15 -28.31 11.09
N ILE A 778 -41.18 -29.06 11.59
CA ILE A 778 -41.39 -30.38 12.19
C ILE A 778 -42.07 -30.31 13.56
N LEU A 779 -41.77 -29.30 14.36
CA LEU A 779 -42.29 -29.15 15.72
C LEU A 779 -43.55 -28.27 15.78
N ASN A 780 -44.22 -28.05 14.65
CA ASN A 780 -45.43 -27.24 14.56
C ASN A 780 -46.68 -28.01 15.02
N PHE A 781 -46.73 -28.37 16.31
CA PHE A 781 -47.79 -29.16 16.95
C PHE A 781 -49.10 -28.41 17.23
#